data_AF-A0A9N9EXD3-F1
#
_entry.id   AF-A0A9N9EXD3-F1
#
_cell.length_a   1.000
_cell.length_b   1.000
_cell.length_c   1.000
_cell.angle_alpha   90.00
_cell.angle_beta   90.00
_cell.angle_gamma   90.00
#
_symmetry.space_group_name_H-M   'P 1'
#
loop_
_entity.id
_entity.type
_entity.pdbx_description
1 polymer ?
#
loop_
_entity_poly.entity_id
_entity_poly.type
_entity_poly.pdbx_seq_one_letter_code
_entity_poly.pdbx_strand_id
1 'polypeptide(L)'
;MISLTVDCLLEVLENLKNEKSSLHSCLLVNRLWCHQTIPILWHHPFDYKIAERRCIMIIQTYIACLEKQEIQELFAKLNPCELNKPLFDYPRHLQHFQIFNFRKAINRWILFNFHEIKDDRKAFNDKFDVLFRLLINLFLNRTKGLRVLNVYLDDDNDWLKMPYFVQNKLSLSNLHTFNFTYEIRKDVKVFLARGSSELFDLLQQYARNIRNLKISINFHTRQNHLQSQLALLISQFIESQQGIEILELNDFWDIKKPSPIFKAIKSQSLSLKYLHIRGLKNFEPLLSILIDCNNLETLDLSHFGQTMNLENFDKVIMNLNIKHLYSWNIPSFLDADDMGLLLKMINKSLRTLVLDRVDDGLLEIIERFCPNIQSLSLAMFNASFPKLLPSLLYNLPLNHLYLDIFGYNFSEVLTELTDSIPSSVTSLYINFTLTSQQLNYFLNEMNARPNTLGIIDKYMIEKEYLKVVVEYAKCHDNLKVLHWFGNLDEEDIKLIADTTETMTMICSSEYDFLEEDENTCNCTYLNHQRQAINLIDTYILNIFRENEQSLIAGSFIQRGQLPKLKFDYAGYLRNIDIHEMDLAIIEFYFLNSSTLKLHENYKDRQVSQAVTDGTSPPPINYGEAIKYLAKSYGPTLFKKLQNTNSEYQIISEVLLKFFMRKCKNLQRISLDITQIYKKTLFNRCNEIQRYPTALLYKGGGRNILEYKAIEIYFFIPKQPDARDCLSHIRELICTTKRNKADFFLTLSKYVHKLVKLEIDIDYPNVKYYGISRDRNNLKNEVANLVELIHNQQHLSHLILHHCPVDFHLLMKELRESQAKRLKVLKLMGIKFDDMKALSHVTSILSLQKLQLYNCTFQNNEHYDDVDYFSEKLYLPELNTIDLNNSYIPHQFLQCLLQICSSNLEYLDIGKTSFTGNPMFNPIEFASTNFSNLKYFKCGLQPFENNYLITLLSYSSDVIQSIILDNSDVSFEANNIALCFYKLSEMEFVKLKYFGIRGNFIFSEYTLANFLMNKLRKCRGLKLHTLEFTNNNWFTDDYLKQILKCLGDGFTCNRLIISTKNLISPKLLSKTREKIRAVLYVKL
;
A
#
# COMPACT_ATOMS: atom_id res chain seq x y z
N MET A 1 19.41 29.76 -25.38
CA MET A 1 18.43 28.92 -24.66
C MET A 1 18.20 29.54 -23.29
N ILE A 2 16.97 29.50 -22.78
CA ILE A 2 16.65 29.94 -21.41
C ILE A 2 16.89 28.76 -20.46
N SER A 3 17.50 28.98 -19.30
CA SER A 3 17.73 27.96 -18.28
C SER A 3 16.83 28.17 -17.06
N LEU A 4 16.21 27.09 -16.58
CA LEU A 4 15.41 27.09 -15.34
C LEU A 4 16.26 27.48 -14.12
N THR A 5 15.66 28.21 -13.19
CA THR A 5 16.24 28.57 -11.89
C THR A 5 16.29 27.36 -10.94
N VAL A 6 17.01 27.52 -9.83
CA VAL A 6 17.14 26.48 -8.79
C VAL A 6 15.77 26.12 -8.19
N ASP A 7 14.90 27.10 -8.01
CA ASP A 7 13.61 26.93 -7.33
C ASP A 7 12.58 26.25 -8.24
N CYS A 8 12.49 26.67 -9.51
CA CYS A 8 11.68 25.95 -10.51
C CYS A 8 12.18 24.52 -10.75
N LEU A 9 13.50 24.30 -10.66
CA LEU A 9 14.09 22.96 -10.70
C LEU A 9 13.71 22.14 -9.47
N LEU A 10 13.81 22.69 -8.25
CA LEU A 10 13.39 22.01 -7.03
C LEU A 10 11.91 21.66 -7.09
N GLU A 11 11.04 22.53 -7.59
CA GLU A 11 9.61 22.26 -7.75
C GLU A 11 9.35 21.13 -8.77
N VAL A 12 10.01 21.13 -9.94
CA VAL A 12 9.91 20.01 -10.91
C VAL A 12 10.37 18.69 -10.27
N LEU A 13 11.47 18.71 -9.51
CA LEU A 13 11.99 17.52 -8.83
C LEU A 13 11.12 17.06 -7.66
N GLU A 14 10.45 18.00 -6.99
CA GLU A 14 9.50 17.75 -5.90
C GLU A 14 8.09 17.40 -6.42
N ASN A 15 7.80 17.55 -7.71
CA ASN A 15 6.60 16.97 -8.33
C ASN A 15 6.90 15.56 -8.88
N LEU A 16 8.02 15.42 -9.60
CA LEU A 16 8.50 14.14 -10.08
C LEU A 16 8.91 13.17 -8.97
N LYS A 17 8.86 13.57 -7.71
CA LYS A 17 9.35 12.89 -6.50
C LYS A 17 8.91 11.45 -6.23
N ASN A 18 7.97 10.93 -6.99
CA ASN A 18 7.50 9.56 -6.88
C ASN A 18 7.91 8.73 -8.11
N GLU A 19 8.43 9.41 -9.13
CA GLU A 19 8.96 8.91 -10.39
C GLU A 19 10.48 8.84 -10.36
N LYS A 20 10.94 7.92 -9.54
CA LYS A 20 12.32 7.44 -9.33
C LYS A 20 13.15 7.26 -10.62
N SER A 21 12.45 7.09 -11.74
CA SER A 21 12.90 6.90 -13.10
C SER A 21 13.02 8.20 -13.91
N SER A 22 12.07 9.11 -13.77
CA SER A 22 12.00 10.39 -14.50
C SER A 22 12.98 11.38 -13.89
N LEU A 23 13.01 11.40 -12.56
CA LEU A 23 14.10 11.98 -11.78
C LEU A 23 15.47 11.48 -12.24
N HIS A 24 15.56 10.31 -12.86
CA HIS A 24 16.83 9.72 -13.25
C HIS A 24 17.36 10.25 -14.57
N SER A 25 16.45 10.57 -15.46
CA SER A 25 16.73 11.48 -16.56
C SER A 25 17.19 12.83 -16.00
N CYS A 26 16.55 13.36 -14.95
CA CYS A 26 16.95 14.65 -14.34
C CYS A 26 18.41 14.67 -13.88
N LEU A 27 18.96 13.59 -13.30
CA LEU A 27 20.38 13.53 -12.91
C LEU A 27 21.36 13.72 -14.08
N LEU A 28 20.99 13.36 -15.32
CA LEU A 28 21.86 13.57 -16.49
C LEU A 28 21.94 15.02 -16.96
N VAL A 29 20.88 15.80 -16.73
CA VAL A 29 20.59 16.99 -17.55
C VAL A 29 21.73 18.01 -17.52
N ASN A 30 22.36 18.23 -16.35
CA ASN A 30 23.62 18.96 -16.17
C ASN A 30 24.09 18.87 -14.70
N ARG A 31 25.12 19.62 -14.29
CA ARG A 31 25.62 19.64 -12.90
C ARG A 31 24.69 20.28 -11.87
N LEU A 32 23.87 21.28 -12.24
CA LEU A 32 22.90 21.89 -11.32
C LEU A 32 21.71 20.94 -11.16
N TRP A 33 21.20 20.44 -12.27
CA TRP A 33 20.24 19.35 -12.26
C TRP A 33 20.79 18.16 -11.51
N CYS A 34 22.08 17.80 -11.60
CA CYS A 34 22.65 16.83 -10.69
C CYS A 34 22.56 17.31 -9.24
N HIS A 35 23.20 18.42 -8.85
CA HIS A 35 23.27 18.87 -7.46
C HIS A 35 21.94 19.28 -6.81
N GLN A 36 20.82 19.42 -7.55
CA GLN A 36 19.45 19.51 -7.02
C GLN A 36 18.66 18.21 -7.21
N THR A 37 18.93 17.48 -8.30
CA THR A 37 18.58 16.06 -8.42
C THR A 37 19.46 15.21 -7.48
N ILE A 38 20.01 15.78 -6.41
CA ILE A 38 20.79 15.18 -5.32
C ILE A 38 20.07 15.44 -3.96
N PRO A 39 19.74 16.68 -3.51
CA PRO A 39 18.84 17.05 -2.39
C PRO A 39 17.36 16.64 -2.55
N ILE A 40 17.01 15.99 -3.64
CA ILE A 40 15.75 15.27 -3.72
C ILE A 40 16.06 13.76 -4.04
N LEU A 41 17.31 13.27 -3.88
CA LEU A 41 17.92 11.97 -4.31
C LEU A 41 18.38 10.93 -3.24
N TRP A 42 18.91 11.31 -2.10
CA TRP A 42 18.98 10.63 -0.77
C TRP A 42 18.22 11.06 0.73
N HIS A 43 17.12 11.84 1.29
CA HIS A 43 15.59 12.49 1.23
C HIS A 43 14.35 11.73 1.92
N HIS A 44 13.33 11.18 1.16
CA HIS A 44 12.52 9.98 1.55
C HIS A 44 13.13 8.55 1.44
N PRO A 45 14.39 8.31 1.11
CA PRO A 45 14.87 6.74 0.05
C PRO A 45 14.01 5.44 -0.01
N PHE A 46 13.94 4.55 0.98
CA PHE A 46 13.51 3.14 0.86
C PHE A 46 12.01 2.88 0.80
N ASP A 47 11.45 2.64 -0.39
CA ASP A 47 10.01 2.43 -0.65
C ASP A 47 9.50 0.99 -0.96
N TYR A 48 9.05 0.70 -2.20
CA TYR A 48 8.44 -0.50 -2.79
C TYR A 48 9.21 -1.82 -2.54
N LYS A 49 9.72 -2.60 -3.51
CA LYS A 49 10.46 -3.90 -3.31
C LYS A 49 11.89 -3.84 -3.97
N ILE A 50 13.09 -3.88 -3.30
CA ILE A 50 14.40 -3.20 -3.71
C ILE A 50 15.25 -4.16 -4.48
N ALA A 51 15.78 -3.77 -5.65
CA ALA A 51 16.50 -4.66 -6.54
C ALA A 51 17.54 -5.42 -5.82
N GLU A 52 17.70 -6.65 -6.23
CA GLU A 52 18.60 -7.52 -5.58
C GLU A 52 19.97 -6.90 -5.81
N ARG A 53 20.34 -6.60 -7.09
CA ARG A 53 21.28 -5.51 -7.48
C ARG A 53 21.19 -4.27 -6.63
N ARG A 54 20.03 -3.64 -6.56
CA ARG A 54 19.93 -2.19 -6.33
C ARG A 54 20.00 -1.90 -4.82
N CYS A 55 19.64 -2.87 -3.99
CA CYS A 55 20.09 -3.00 -2.63
C CYS A 55 21.54 -3.47 -2.67
N ILE A 56 21.90 -4.39 -3.57
CA ILE A 56 23.31 -4.63 -3.84
C ILE A 56 24.11 -3.45 -4.43
N MET A 57 24.00 -2.25 -3.89
CA MET A 57 24.47 -1.12 -4.64
C MET A 57 24.76 0.07 -3.73
N ILE A 58 23.76 0.54 -3.01
CA ILE A 58 23.83 1.67 -2.07
C ILE A 58 24.67 1.38 -0.82
N ILE A 59 25.32 0.23 -0.85
CA ILE A 59 26.02 -0.46 0.19
C ILE A 59 27.50 -0.44 -0.11
N GLN A 60 27.93 0.10 -1.28
CA GLN A 60 29.35 0.27 -1.67
C GLN A 60 29.75 1.74 -1.80
N THR A 61 28.79 2.64 -1.97
CA THR A 61 28.94 4.11 -1.69
C THR A 61 29.50 4.69 -0.25
N TYR A 62 28.98 4.33 2.01
CA TYR A 62 29.16 4.58 3.42
C TYR A 62 30.14 3.51 4.02
N ILE A 63 30.30 2.26 3.50
CA ILE A 63 31.47 1.33 3.71
C ILE A 63 32.87 1.88 3.37
N ALA A 64 32.99 3.15 3.02
CA ALA A 64 34.24 3.74 2.57
C ALA A 64 34.30 5.24 2.86
N CYS A 65 33.20 5.79 3.39
CA CYS A 65 33.23 6.97 4.24
C CYS A 65 33.15 6.52 5.70
N LEU A 66 32.98 5.21 5.95
CA LEU A 66 33.92 4.46 6.79
C LEU A 66 35.29 5.04 6.54
N GLU A 67 35.96 5.35 7.62
CA GLU A 67 37.35 5.73 7.57
C GLU A 67 38.17 4.44 7.40
N LYS A 68 39.37 4.50 6.80
CA LYS A 68 40.07 3.30 6.30
C LYS A 68 40.26 2.21 7.37
N GLN A 69 40.38 2.58 8.63
CA GLN A 69 40.48 1.67 9.79
C GLN A 69 39.20 0.84 9.97
N GLU A 70 38.04 1.49 9.86
CA GLU A 70 36.74 0.83 9.97
C GLU A 70 36.48 -0.11 8.77
N ILE A 71 37.05 0.21 7.59
CA ILE A 71 37.07 -0.73 6.45
C ILE A 71 37.96 -1.94 6.78
N GLN A 72 39.13 -1.72 7.39
CA GLN A 72 40.08 -2.80 7.72
C GLN A 72 39.51 -3.81 8.73
N GLU A 73 38.80 -3.35 9.77
CA GLU A 73 38.10 -4.20 10.76
C GLU A 73 37.19 -5.25 10.09
N LEU A 74 36.57 -4.87 8.99
CA LEU A 74 35.55 -5.63 8.28
C LEU A 74 36.10 -6.62 7.22
N PHE A 75 37.30 -6.35 6.70
CA PHE A 75 37.84 -6.99 5.50
C PHE A 75 39.06 -7.90 5.72
N ALA A 76 39.48 -8.12 6.97
CA ALA A 76 40.77 -8.70 7.40
C ALA A 76 41.23 -10.09 6.86
N LYS A 77 40.55 -10.70 5.86
CA LYS A 77 40.98 -11.95 5.17
C LYS A 77 40.75 -11.96 3.64
N LEU A 78 40.48 -10.83 2.98
CA LEU A 78 40.45 -10.71 1.51
C LEU A 78 41.07 -9.40 1.03
N ASN A 79 41.65 -9.40 -0.18
CA ASN A 79 42.37 -8.23 -0.72
C ASN A 79 41.43 -7.04 -0.98
N PRO A 80 41.72 -5.84 -0.44
CA PRO A 80 40.96 -4.62 -0.72
C PRO A 80 41.49 -3.93 -1.99
N CYS A 81 40.66 -3.80 -3.01
CA CYS A 81 40.93 -3.01 -4.22
C CYS A 81 39.74 -2.07 -4.52
N GLU A 82 39.98 -0.98 -5.26
CA GLU A 82 38.98 -0.19 -6.00
C GLU A 82 37.74 0.37 -5.22
N LEU A 83 37.86 0.58 -3.90
CA LEU A 83 36.92 1.42 -3.15
C LEU A 83 37.29 2.91 -3.28
N ASN A 84 36.64 3.59 -4.23
CA ASN A 84 36.90 4.99 -4.63
C ASN A 84 36.48 6.02 -3.56
N LYS A 85 36.07 7.26 -3.91
CA LYS A 85 35.53 8.27 -2.96
C LYS A 85 34.31 8.98 -3.58
N PRO A 86 33.18 9.11 -2.86
CA PRO A 86 31.87 9.27 -3.46
C PRO A 86 31.67 10.75 -3.82
N LEU A 87 30.91 11.06 -4.88
CA LEU A 87 31.06 12.38 -5.54
C LEU A 87 30.67 13.59 -4.66
N PHE A 88 29.94 13.40 -3.56
CA PHE A 88 29.64 14.46 -2.61
C PHE A 88 29.95 14.00 -1.17
N ASP A 89 30.05 14.97 -0.24
CA ASP A 89 29.57 14.71 1.12
C ASP A 89 28.05 14.59 1.08
N TYR A 90 27.60 13.53 0.46
CA TYR A 90 26.37 12.92 0.84
C TYR A 90 26.59 11.65 1.63
N PRO A 91 27.44 11.61 2.66
CA PRO A 91 27.11 11.23 4.09
C PRO A 91 24.65 12.71 5.91
N ARG A 92 24.85 13.66 6.88
CA ARG A 92 24.67 15.12 6.80
C ARG A 92 23.41 15.68 6.22
N HIS A 93 22.96 15.12 5.12
CA HIS A 93 21.96 15.72 4.27
C HIS A 93 20.60 15.01 4.33
N LEU A 94 20.39 13.89 5.08
CA LEU A 94 19.50 12.65 4.99
C LEU A 94 18.45 12.20 6.12
N GLN A 95 17.20 12.65 6.09
CA GLN A 95 15.91 12.21 6.67
C GLN A 95 15.39 10.78 6.67
N HIS A 96 15.13 10.04 5.58
CA HIS A 96 14.29 8.81 5.67
C HIS A 96 15.09 7.52 5.67
N PHE A 97 14.47 6.45 6.15
CA PHE A 97 14.99 5.09 6.38
C PHE A 97 13.71 4.26 6.85
N GLN A 98 13.45 3.01 6.42
CA GLN A 98 12.29 2.18 6.80
C GLN A 98 12.68 0.70 6.92
N ILE A 99 12.59 0.14 8.11
CA ILE A 99 13.37 -0.96 8.69
C ILE A 99 13.53 -2.21 7.84
N PHE A 100 12.73 -2.63 6.85
CA PHE A 100 13.00 -3.95 6.20
C PHE A 100 14.24 -4.13 5.33
N ASN A 101 15.34 -3.40 5.50
CA ASN A 101 16.57 -3.68 4.75
C ASN A 101 17.88 -3.61 5.56
N PHE A 102 18.05 -4.16 6.75
CA PHE A 102 17.14 -4.34 7.87
C PHE A 102 17.53 -5.67 8.60
N ARG A 103 16.63 -6.68 8.48
CA ARG A 103 16.76 -8.21 8.43
C ARG A 103 16.34 -9.35 7.33
N LYS A 104 16.25 -9.64 5.96
CA LYS A 104 16.27 -9.39 4.40
C LYS A 104 17.37 -8.89 3.38
N ALA A 105 17.48 -7.61 3.00
CA ALA A 105 18.59 -6.84 2.35
C ALA A 105 20.08 -7.19 2.59
N ILE A 106 20.46 -8.26 3.31
CA ILE A 106 21.84 -8.51 3.75
C ILE A 106 22.21 -9.92 4.05
N ASN A 107 21.31 -10.84 4.37
CA ASN A 107 21.82 -12.21 4.22
C ASN A 107 22.29 -12.38 2.79
N ARG A 108 21.63 -11.66 1.88
CA ARG A 108 22.20 -11.39 0.60
C ARG A 108 23.49 -10.47 0.53
N TRP A 109 23.81 -9.51 1.44
CA TRP A 109 25.09 -8.70 1.60
C TRP A 109 26.21 -9.34 2.41
N ILE A 110 25.97 -10.44 3.11
CA ILE A 110 27.03 -11.25 3.68
C ILE A 110 27.19 -12.58 2.95
N LEU A 111 26.61 -12.71 1.74
CA LEU A 111 26.93 -13.76 0.77
C LEU A 111 27.68 -13.28 -0.48
N PHE A 112 27.15 -13.01 -1.67
CA PHE A 112 27.87 -12.89 -2.99
C PHE A 112 29.43 -12.78 -3.24
N ASN A 113 30.32 -12.23 -2.40
CA ASN A 113 31.77 -12.59 -2.43
C ASN A 113 32.28 -13.14 -1.07
N PHE A 114 31.44 -13.19 -0.03
CA PHE A 114 31.47 -14.12 1.09
C PHE A 114 30.47 -15.33 0.95
N HIS A 115 29.99 -15.76 -0.24
CA HIS A 115 29.02 -16.89 -0.27
C HIS A 115 29.56 -18.21 0.34
N GLU A 116 30.84 -18.32 0.74
CA GLU A 116 31.33 -19.51 1.47
C GLU A 116 30.78 -19.60 2.90
N ILE A 117 30.25 -18.50 3.46
CA ILE A 117 29.56 -18.50 4.76
C ILE A 117 28.04 -18.67 4.62
N LYS A 118 27.53 -19.09 3.44
CA LYS A 118 26.09 -19.30 3.19
C LYS A 118 25.46 -20.32 4.10
N ASP A 119 26.17 -21.42 4.28
CA ASP A 119 25.73 -22.53 5.10
C ASP A 119 26.45 -22.50 6.49
N ASP A 120 27.36 -21.54 6.74
CA ASP A 120 27.94 -21.21 8.06
C ASP A 120 27.22 -20.01 8.71
N ARG A 121 26.19 -20.32 9.49
CA ARG A 121 25.40 -19.34 10.25
C ARG A 121 26.21 -18.47 11.21
N LYS A 122 27.34 -18.97 11.74
CA LYS A 122 28.12 -18.23 12.73
C LYS A 122 28.97 -17.18 12.04
N ALA A 123 29.80 -17.57 11.08
CA ALA A 123 30.61 -16.60 10.34
C ALA A 123 29.73 -15.60 9.56
N PHE A 124 28.53 -16.03 9.15
CA PHE A 124 27.46 -15.14 8.68
C PHE A 124 27.10 -14.09 9.76
N ASN A 125 26.59 -14.50 10.94
CA ASN A 125 26.15 -13.60 12.00
C ASN A 125 27.28 -12.71 12.59
N ASP A 126 28.50 -13.23 12.73
CA ASP A 126 29.63 -12.50 13.33
C ASP A 126 30.03 -11.29 12.45
N LYS A 127 30.16 -11.51 11.14
CA LYS A 127 30.52 -10.45 10.17
C LYS A 127 29.44 -9.40 10.01
N PHE A 128 28.21 -9.85 10.21
CA PHE A 128 26.98 -9.09 10.20
C PHE A 128 26.90 -8.22 11.45
N ASP A 129 27.10 -8.73 12.66
CA ASP A 129 27.12 -7.93 13.89
C ASP A 129 28.32 -6.96 14.00
N VAL A 130 29.50 -7.34 13.49
CA VAL A 130 30.65 -6.42 13.38
C VAL A 130 30.26 -5.21 12.56
N LEU A 131 29.64 -5.47 11.41
CA LEU A 131 29.22 -4.45 10.49
C LEU A 131 28.04 -3.65 11.06
N PHE A 132 27.05 -4.36 11.60
CA PHE A 132 25.84 -3.90 12.30
C PHE A 132 26.11 -2.74 13.25
N ARG A 133 27.20 -2.86 13.98
CA ARG A 133 27.71 -1.81 14.84
C ARG A 133 28.49 -0.81 14.03
N LEU A 134 29.44 -1.27 13.22
CA LEU A 134 30.42 -0.41 12.55
C LEU A 134 29.74 0.79 11.94
N LEU A 135 28.87 0.52 10.97
CA LEU A 135 28.39 1.60 10.15
C LEU A 135 27.42 2.47 10.93
N ILE A 136 26.60 1.88 11.83
CA ILE A 136 25.65 2.51 12.80
C ILE A 136 26.19 3.89 13.10
N ASN A 137 27.29 3.93 13.84
CA ASN A 137 27.73 5.12 14.54
C ASN A 137 27.87 6.35 13.65
N LEU A 138 28.32 6.22 12.39
CA LEU A 138 28.61 7.40 11.56
C LEU A 138 27.36 8.05 10.97
N PHE A 139 26.19 7.66 11.46
CA PHE A 139 24.93 8.28 11.12
C PHE A 139 24.25 8.94 12.29
N LEU A 140 24.20 8.39 13.50
CA LEU A 140 23.82 9.22 14.64
C LEU A 140 24.87 10.35 14.83
N ASN A 141 26.03 10.30 14.12
CA ASN A 141 27.06 11.34 13.99
C ASN A 141 26.90 12.43 12.89
N ARG A 142 26.90 12.11 11.58
CA ARG A 142 27.36 13.04 10.50
C ARG A 142 26.52 14.26 10.05
N THR A 143 25.59 14.82 10.81
CA THR A 143 24.24 14.97 10.22
C THR A 143 23.61 16.37 9.97
N LYS A 144 22.32 16.37 9.60
CA LYS A 144 21.31 17.32 10.08
C LYS A 144 19.98 16.64 10.47
N GLY A 145 19.87 15.98 11.61
CA GLY A 145 18.62 15.55 12.27
C GLY A 145 17.86 14.31 11.77
N LEU A 146 17.39 13.42 12.66
CA LEU A 146 16.59 12.22 12.34
C LEU A 146 15.25 12.70 11.83
N ARG A 147 15.04 12.46 10.53
CA ARG A 147 14.02 12.95 9.60
C ARG A 147 12.74 12.16 9.09
N VAL A 148 12.51 10.81 9.26
CA VAL A 148 11.23 9.96 9.32
C VAL A 148 11.46 8.45 8.95
N LEU A 149 10.93 7.47 9.71
CA LEU A 149 11.64 6.32 10.36
C LEU A 149 10.60 5.12 10.56
N ASN A 150 10.84 3.78 10.39
CA ASN A 150 9.79 2.67 10.49
C ASN A 150 10.12 1.11 10.77
N VAL A 151 9.80 0.32 11.86
CA VAL A 151 10.27 -1.11 12.26
C VAL A 151 9.56 -2.36 11.81
N TYR A 152 10.29 -3.49 11.66
CA TYR A 152 9.76 -4.83 12.03
C TYR A 152 10.77 -5.88 12.50
N LEU A 153 10.48 -6.56 13.63
CA LEU A 153 11.17 -7.66 14.35
C LEU A 153 10.21 -8.68 14.99
N ASP A 154 10.67 -9.84 15.46
CA ASP A 154 9.71 -10.76 16.10
C ASP A 154 10.32 -11.67 17.14
N ASP A 155 10.80 -12.90 16.84
CA ASP A 155 10.79 -13.95 17.87
C ASP A 155 12.07 -14.71 18.31
N ASP A 156 12.49 -15.78 17.61
CA ASP A 156 13.56 -16.74 17.97
C ASP A 156 14.55 -16.39 19.14
N ASN A 157 15.82 -16.03 18.88
CA ASN A 157 16.91 -15.92 19.87
C ASN A 157 18.24 -15.44 19.23
N ASP A 158 18.97 -14.40 19.69
CA ASP A 158 18.80 -13.38 20.75
C ASP A 158 19.78 -12.16 20.53
N TRP A 159 19.45 -10.86 20.74
CA TRP A 159 20.41 -9.73 20.51
C TRP A 159 20.31 -8.30 21.16
N LEU A 160 19.19 -7.71 21.65
CA LEU A 160 19.06 -6.20 21.74
C LEU A 160 20.01 -5.53 22.75
N LYS A 161 20.77 -6.37 23.44
CA LYS A 161 22.23 -6.34 23.71
C LYS A 161 23.19 -5.45 22.86
N MET A 162 22.80 -4.47 22.03
CA MET A 162 23.77 -3.61 21.29
C MET A 162 23.71 -2.14 21.72
N PRO A 163 24.68 -1.67 22.55
CA PRO A 163 24.63 -0.35 23.20
C PRO A 163 24.80 0.88 22.30
N TYR A 164 24.98 0.72 20.99
CA TYR A 164 25.41 1.82 20.11
C TYR A 164 24.36 2.93 19.98
N PHE A 165 23.10 2.57 20.22
CA PHE A 165 21.98 3.51 20.23
C PHE A 165 22.06 4.61 21.28
N VAL A 166 22.77 4.34 22.37
CA VAL A 166 22.87 5.22 23.52
C VAL A 166 23.87 6.37 23.28
N GLN A 167 24.73 6.25 22.25
CA GLN A 167 25.97 7.03 22.17
C GLN A 167 25.83 8.39 21.47
N ASN A 168 24.79 8.62 20.67
CA ASN A 168 24.56 9.90 20.04
C ASN A 168 23.14 10.37 20.32
N LYS A 169 23.01 11.70 20.47
CA LYS A 169 21.81 12.36 21.04
C LYS A 169 21.31 13.53 20.23
N LEU A 170 22.19 14.23 19.52
CA LEU A 170 21.81 15.16 18.45
C LEU A 170 21.11 14.44 17.31
N SER A 171 21.46 13.16 17.14
CA SER A 171 20.60 12.15 16.55
C SER A 171 19.15 12.42 16.73
N LEU A 172 18.83 12.82 17.93
CA LEU A 172 17.54 13.01 18.44
C LEU A 172 17.22 14.55 18.73
N SER A 173 17.71 15.67 18.01
CA SER A 173 17.66 17.25 18.22
C SER A 173 16.66 18.46 17.59
N ASN A 174 15.64 18.33 16.65
CA ASN A 174 14.14 18.72 16.70
C ASN A 174 13.03 17.89 15.78
N LEU A 175 12.33 16.71 16.08
CA LEU A 175 11.99 15.37 15.36
C LEU A 175 10.51 14.94 15.18
N HIS A 176 10.05 14.05 14.26
CA HIS A 176 8.62 13.90 13.93
C HIS A 176 7.90 12.54 13.22
N THR A 177 8.13 11.15 13.36
CA THR A 177 7.60 9.74 12.76
C THR A 177 8.44 8.30 12.64
N PHE A 178 8.03 7.03 13.17
CA PHE A 178 8.36 5.45 13.39
C PHE A 178 7.51 4.26 12.68
N ASN A 179 7.65 2.93 13.12
CA ASN A 179 6.91 1.57 13.08
C ASN A 179 7.32 0.48 14.15
N PHE A 180 6.84 -0.59 14.91
CA PHE A 180 5.77 -1.61 15.46
C PHE A 180 4.58 -2.28 14.68
N THR A 181 4.44 -3.60 14.89
CA THR A 181 3.28 -4.53 14.85
C THR A 181 3.50 -5.47 16.11
N TYR A 182 2.90 -6.63 16.38
CA TYR A 182 3.77 -7.77 16.80
C TYR A 182 3.31 -9.03 16.13
N GLU A 183 4.19 -9.99 16.17
CA GLU A 183 4.07 -11.32 15.65
C GLU A 183 4.78 -12.25 16.65
N ILE A 184 4.38 -12.20 17.93
CA ILE A 184 5.03 -12.93 19.03
C ILE A 184 4.74 -14.39 18.76
N ARG A 185 5.77 -15.13 18.36
CA ARG A 185 5.69 -16.55 18.01
C ARG A 185 6.15 -17.48 19.13
N LYS A 186 6.69 -16.95 20.22
CA LYS A 186 7.00 -17.69 21.45
C LYS A 186 6.36 -17.02 22.68
N ASP A 187 7.01 -16.02 23.27
CA ASP A 187 6.71 -15.55 24.64
C ASP A 187 7.04 -14.04 24.80
N VAL A 188 6.30 -13.33 25.67
CA VAL A 188 6.39 -11.88 25.84
C VAL A 188 7.55 -11.43 26.75
N LYS A 189 8.05 -12.27 27.67
CA LYS A 189 9.29 -11.96 28.41
C LYS A 189 10.45 -11.75 27.47
N VAL A 190 10.39 -12.43 26.33
CA VAL A 190 11.39 -12.41 25.27
C VAL A 190 11.32 -11.11 24.45
N PHE A 191 10.23 -10.34 24.52
CA PHE A 191 10.22 -8.93 24.12
C PHE A 191 11.02 -8.08 25.11
N LEU A 192 10.61 -8.05 26.38
CA LEU A 192 11.14 -7.13 27.40
C LEU A 192 12.61 -7.40 27.74
N ALA A 193 13.00 -8.66 27.95
CA ALA A 193 14.37 -9.07 28.30
C ALA A 193 15.38 -8.92 27.13
N ARG A 194 14.92 -8.41 25.98
CA ARG A 194 15.73 -8.13 24.80
C ARG A 194 15.50 -6.68 24.38
N GLY A 195 15.82 -5.76 25.30
CA GLY A 195 16.14 -4.33 25.11
C GLY A 195 15.12 -3.38 24.50
N SER A 196 13.88 -3.80 24.20
CA SER A 196 12.84 -2.88 23.73
C SER A 196 12.56 -1.74 24.72
N SER A 197 12.77 -2.01 26.01
CA SER A 197 12.67 -1.02 27.08
C SER A 197 13.78 0.02 26.98
N GLU A 198 15.05 -0.36 26.89
CA GLU A 198 16.19 0.56 26.72
C GLU A 198 15.96 1.52 25.54
N LEU A 199 15.38 0.93 24.50
CA LEU A 199 14.79 1.61 23.38
C LEU A 199 13.73 2.60 23.87
N PHE A 200 12.54 2.21 24.39
CA PHE A 200 11.51 3.05 25.09
C PHE A 200 12.02 4.03 26.18
N ASP A 201 13.25 3.88 26.69
CA ASP A 201 13.85 4.71 27.74
C ASP A 201 14.74 5.82 27.17
N LEU A 202 15.44 5.58 26.04
CA LEU A 202 16.15 6.59 25.25
C LEU A 202 15.25 7.74 24.78
N LEU A 203 13.99 7.77 25.18
CA LEU A 203 12.89 7.82 24.25
C LEU A 203 11.84 8.80 24.73
N GLN A 204 11.23 8.44 25.85
CA GLN A 204 10.80 9.36 26.86
C GLN A 204 11.84 10.46 27.14
N GLN A 205 13.14 10.14 27.02
CA GLN A 205 14.24 11.08 27.24
C GLN A 205 14.27 12.25 26.25
N TYR A 206 14.80 12.08 25.03
CA TYR A 206 15.18 13.26 24.23
C TYR A 206 14.05 13.92 23.42
N ALA A 207 12.82 13.43 23.43
CA ALA A 207 11.87 13.72 22.34
C ALA A 207 10.64 14.51 22.76
N ARG A 208 10.39 15.71 22.18
CA ARG A 208 9.26 16.57 22.58
C ARG A 208 8.34 17.30 21.53
N ASN A 209 8.28 17.08 20.20
CA ASN A 209 7.12 17.54 19.31
C ASN A 209 7.01 16.71 17.97
N ILE A 210 5.90 16.39 17.26
CA ILE A 210 5.91 15.42 16.07
C ILE A 210 4.81 15.68 15.02
N ARG A 211 4.74 15.12 13.78
CA ARG A 211 3.48 14.54 13.22
C ARG A 211 3.55 13.02 13.39
N ASN A 212 3.46 12.18 12.38
CA ASN A 212 2.84 10.84 12.50
C ASN A 212 3.45 9.98 13.61
N LEU A 213 2.66 9.11 14.26
CA LEU A 213 3.21 8.12 15.20
C LEU A 213 2.75 6.65 14.83
N LYS A 214 3.17 5.55 15.50
CA LYS A 214 2.45 4.27 15.82
C LYS A 214 3.08 3.43 16.94
N ILE A 215 2.59 2.26 17.39
CA ILE A 215 3.10 1.27 18.40
C ILE A 215 2.50 -0.14 18.08
N SER A 216 2.62 -1.30 18.80
CA SER A 216 1.91 -2.61 18.55
C SER A 216 2.38 -3.86 19.27
N ILE A 217 1.47 -4.76 19.68
CA ILE A 217 1.77 -6.18 19.77
C ILE A 217 0.64 -7.11 19.28
N ASN A 218 0.95 -8.13 18.44
CA ASN A 218 0.11 -9.31 18.22
C ASN A 218 0.80 -10.57 18.71
N PHE A 219 -0.03 -11.55 19.05
CA PHE A 219 0.34 -12.72 19.81
C PHE A 219 -0.13 -13.97 19.06
N HIS A 220 0.79 -14.85 18.68
CA HIS A 220 0.47 -16.20 18.18
C HIS A 220 0.18 -17.16 19.36
N THR A 221 0.36 -16.70 20.61
CA THR A 221 0.18 -17.45 21.85
C THR A 221 -0.56 -16.60 22.91
N ARG A 222 -1.55 -17.15 23.61
CA ARG A 222 -2.31 -16.42 24.64
C ARG A 222 -1.50 -16.32 25.94
N GLN A 223 -1.01 -15.12 26.31
CA GLN A 223 -0.20 -14.89 27.53
C GLN A 223 -0.61 -13.62 28.32
N ASN A 224 -1.71 -13.70 29.07
CA ASN A 224 -2.35 -12.56 29.76
C ASN A 224 -1.46 -11.72 30.69
N HIS A 225 -0.50 -12.31 31.42
CA HIS A 225 0.15 -11.59 32.54
C HIS A 225 1.24 -10.58 32.16
N LEU A 226 1.79 -10.64 30.95
CA LEU A 226 2.91 -9.80 30.51
C LEU A 226 2.44 -8.56 29.72
N GLN A 227 1.17 -8.57 29.35
CA GLN A 227 0.49 -7.57 28.55
C GLN A 227 0.25 -6.24 29.28
N SER A 228 0.22 -6.24 30.62
CA SER A 228 0.09 -5.02 31.44
C SER A 228 1.43 -4.33 31.74
N GLN A 229 2.52 -5.08 31.92
CA GLN A 229 3.87 -4.50 32.04
C GLN A 229 4.32 -3.86 30.74
N LEU A 230 4.05 -4.57 29.65
CA LEU A 230 4.04 -4.01 28.31
C LEU A 230 3.27 -2.69 28.38
N ALA A 231 1.95 -2.70 28.65
CA ALA A 231 1.08 -1.51 28.68
C ALA A 231 1.66 -0.30 29.41
N LEU A 232 2.38 -0.47 30.52
CA LEU A 232 2.96 0.64 31.28
C LEU A 232 4.23 1.21 30.64
N LEU A 233 5.15 0.34 30.20
CA LEU A 233 6.27 0.73 29.34
C LEU A 233 5.77 1.39 28.05
N ILE A 234 4.55 1.02 27.66
CA ILE A 234 3.66 1.40 26.56
C ILE A 234 2.61 2.44 27.06
N SER A 235 2.90 3.15 28.16
CA SER A 235 2.16 4.36 28.61
C SER A 235 3.05 5.51 29.11
N GLN A 236 4.29 5.27 29.52
CA GLN A 236 5.08 6.40 30.05
C GLN A 236 5.63 7.29 28.92
N PHE A 237 6.12 6.70 27.83
CA PHE A 237 6.55 7.46 26.66
C PHE A 237 5.39 8.23 25.94
N ILE A 238 4.11 8.15 26.40
CA ILE A 238 2.99 8.99 25.95
C ILE A 238 3.04 10.36 26.63
N GLU A 239 3.36 10.34 27.92
CA GLU A 239 3.15 11.44 28.87
C GLU A 239 4.13 12.57 28.63
N SER A 240 5.30 12.17 28.15
CA SER A 240 6.47 13.00 27.91
C SER A 240 6.28 14.01 26.78
N GLN A 241 5.04 14.24 26.31
CA GLN A 241 4.79 14.48 24.90
C GLN A 241 3.89 15.67 24.53
N GLN A 242 4.53 16.83 24.40
CA GLN A 242 3.99 18.09 23.88
C GLN A 242 3.39 17.95 22.47
N GLY A 243 2.09 17.74 22.35
CA GLY A 243 1.38 17.86 21.08
C GLY A 243 1.34 16.59 20.23
N ILE A 244 0.11 16.14 20.09
CA ILE A 244 -0.33 14.82 19.75
C ILE A 244 -1.45 14.92 18.71
N GLU A 245 -1.58 13.97 17.77
CA GLU A 245 -2.44 14.14 16.61
C GLU A 245 -2.88 12.89 15.84
N ILE A 246 -2.07 11.90 15.45
CA ILE A 246 -2.43 10.74 14.60
C ILE A 246 -2.17 9.50 15.46
N LEU A 247 -3.00 9.17 16.51
CA LEU A 247 -3.13 8.27 17.75
C LEU A 247 -3.69 6.75 17.74
N GLU A 248 -3.61 5.97 16.64
CA GLU A 248 -4.02 4.57 16.34
C GLU A 248 -3.53 3.38 17.39
N LEU A 249 -4.16 2.18 17.62
CA LEU A 249 -3.86 1.17 18.74
C LEU A 249 -3.99 -0.37 18.45
N ASN A 250 -3.23 -1.38 19.02
CA ASN A 250 -3.44 -2.88 18.81
C ASN A 250 -3.25 -4.04 19.86
N ASP A 251 -4.08 -5.10 19.70
CA ASP A 251 -4.36 -6.41 20.35
C ASP A 251 -3.49 -7.01 21.47
N PHE A 252 -2.80 -6.16 22.21
CA PHE A 252 -1.89 -6.55 23.26
C PHE A 252 -2.44 -6.70 24.66
N TRP A 253 -3.74 -6.67 24.91
CA TRP A 253 -4.27 -6.66 26.26
C TRP A 253 -4.16 -7.94 27.07
N ASP A 254 -4.02 -7.76 28.39
CA ASP A 254 -4.90 -8.51 29.28
C ASP A 254 -6.30 -7.89 29.26
N ILE A 255 -7.15 -8.43 28.40
CA ILE A 255 -8.44 -7.80 28.06
C ILE A 255 -9.26 -7.53 29.32
N LYS A 256 -9.08 -8.39 30.32
CA LYS A 256 -9.81 -8.43 31.58
C LYS A 256 -9.36 -7.39 32.62
N LYS A 257 -8.65 -6.33 32.23
CA LYS A 257 -8.12 -5.35 33.19
C LYS A 257 -8.14 -3.89 32.73
N PRO A 258 -8.33 -2.99 33.72
CA PRO A 258 -7.63 -1.72 33.79
C PRO A 258 -6.17 -1.78 33.32
N SER A 259 -5.84 -0.89 32.41
CA SER A 259 -4.52 -0.70 31.83
C SER A 259 -4.15 0.78 31.93
N PRO A 260 -2.86 1.13 31.96
CA PRO A 260 -2.42 2.51 31.81
C PRO A 260 -2.67 3.08 30.40
N ILE A 261 -3.38 2.36 29.51
CA ILE A 261 -4.10 3.05 28.45
C ILE A 261 -5.23 3.94 29.04
N PHE A 262 -5.83 3.62 30.20
CA PHE A 262 -6.35 4.58 31.20
C PHE A 262 -5.14 5.17 31.92
N LYS A 263 -4.46 5.94 31.10
CA LYS A 263 -3.57 7.03 31.43
C LYS A 263 -3.26 7.75 30.14
N ALA A 264 -3.00 6.95 29.09
CA ALA A 264 -2.73 7.24 27.68
C ALA A 264 -3.49 8.42 27.03
N ILE A 265 -4.46 8.98 27.75
CA ILE A 265 -5.19 10.18 27.41
C ILE A 265 -5.64 11.12 28.60
N LYS A 266 -5.07 11.35 29.84
CA LYS A 266 -5.56 12.44 30.84
C LYS A 266 -4.70 13.70 31.17
N SER A 267 -5.14 14.91 30.77
CA SER A 267 -4.52 16.26 30.63
C SER A 267 -3.93 16.79 29.27
N GLN A 268 -4.45 16.48 28.03
CA GLN A 268 -4.11 16.37 26.51
C GLN A 268 -5.20 16.90 25.58
N SER A 269 -5.92 16.00 24.90
CA SER A 269 -7.21 16.12 24.19
C SER A 269 -7.32 17.16 23.08
N LEU A 270 -6.95 18.39 23.40
CA LEU A 270 -7.06 19.63 22.66
C LEU A 270 -6.18 19.75 21.40
N SER A 271 -5.72 18.66 20.79
CA SER A 271 -4.81 18.81 19.64
C SER A 271 -4.72 17.68 18.66
N LEU A 272 -5.42 16.59 18.86
CA LEU A 272 -5.63 15.70 17.73
C LEU A 272 -7.00 16.04 17.08
N LYS A 273 -7.19 15.63 15.82
CA LYS A 273 -8.48 15.45 15.00
C LYS A 273 -9.19 14.00 14.25
N TYR A 274 -8.92 12.59 14.27
CA TYR A 274 -8.83 11.15 13.59
C TYR A 274 -8.28 9.81 14.57
N LEU A 275 -8.05 8.32 14.52
CA LEU A 275 -8.30 6.86 15.35
C LEU A 275 -7.58 5.57 14.81
N HIS A 276 -7.90 4.31 15.25
CA HIS A 276 -7.33 2.87 15.26
C HIS A 276 -7.39 2.10 16.64
N ILE A 277 -8.16 0.99 16.83
CA ILE A 277 -8.52 0.09 18.01
C ILE A 277 -9.41 -1.07 17.44
N ARG A 278 -9.23 -2.38 17.77
CA ARG A 278 -9.85 -3.66 17.23
C ARG A 278 -10.25 -4.44 18.42
N GLY A 279 -11.39 -5.07 18.47
CA GLY A 279 -11.77 -6.01 19.51
C GLY A 279 -11.43 -5.60 20.93
N LEU A 280 -11.32 -4.31 21.24
CA LEU A 280 -11.58 -3.82 22.57
C LEU A 280 -12.90 -4.46 23.00
N LYS A 281 -13.03 -4.89 24.27
CA LYS A 281 -14.25 -5.61 24.71
C LYS A 281 -15.00 -4.99 25.90
N ASN A 282 -14.66 -3.74 26.20
CA ASN A 282 -15.47 -2.83 26.99
C ASN A 282 -15.37 -1.42 26.39
N PHE A 283 -16.52 -0.77 26.20
CA PHE A 283 -16.62 0.59 25.68
C PHE A 283 -16.60 1.67 26.76
N GLU A 284 -17.13 1.35 27.94
CA GLU A 284 -17.33 2.33 29.02
C GLU A 284 -16.07 3.13 29.35
N PRO A 285 -14.87 2.53 29.51
CA PRO A 285 -13.70 3.30 29.86
C PRO A 285 -12.94 3.77 28.62
N LEU A 286 -13.65 3.87 27.50
CA LEU A 286 -13.27 4.47 26.26
C LEU A 286 -14.33 5.58 25.90
N LEU A 287 -15.36 5.71 26.74
CA LEU A 287 -16.48 6.66 26.66
C LEU A 287 -16.06 8.05 27.09
N SER A 288 -15.40 8.23 28.23
CA SER A 288 -15.25 9.59 28.73
C SER A 288 -14.26 10.45 27.94
N ILE A 289 -13.18 9.89 27.36
CA ILE A 289 -12.14 10.66 26.62
C ILE A 289 -12.72 11.53 25.54
N LEU A 290 -13.78 11.00 24.93
CA LEU A 290 -14.44 11.65 23.83
C LEU A 290 -14.90 13.06 24.22
N ILE A 291 -15.42 13.20 25.42
CA ILE A 291 -16.05 14.41 25.92
C ILE A 291 -15.09 15.60 25.88
N ASP A 292 -13.87 15.41 26.34
CA ASP A 292 -12.98 16.52 26.68
C ASP A 292 -12.15 17.05 25.51
N CYS A 293 -11.93 16.23 24.49
CA CYS A 293 -11.11 16.65 23.38
C CYS A 293 -11.94 17.36 22.32
N ASN A 294 -11.95 18.67 22.41
CA ASN A 294 -12.76 19.52 21.54
C ASN A 294 -12.08 19.85 20.20
N ASN A 295 -11.18 18.96 19.78
CA ASN A 295 -10.54 18.97 18.47
C ASN A 295 -10.71 17.63 17.73
N LEU A 296 -11.35 16.63 18.34
CA LEU A 296 -11.26 15.17 18.08
C LEU A 296 -12.27 14.86 16.91
N GLU A 297 -11.92 14.88 15.59
CA GLU A 297 -12.89 14.63 14.46
C GLU A 297 -12.57 13.85 13.11
N THR A 298 -12.22 12.54 13.01
CA THR A 298 -12.83 11.64 11.96
C THR A 298 -13.75 10.45 12.30
N LEU A 299 -13.40 9.30 12.86
CA LEU A 299 -14.15 8.11 13.34
C LEU A 299 -13.94 6.63 12.86
N ASP A 300 -13.23 5.62 13.44
CA ASP A 300 -13.27 4.27 12.80
C ASP A 300 -13.02 2.82 13.48
N LEU A 301 -13.47 2.33 14.70
CA LEU A 301 -13.23 0.99 15.49
C LEU A 301 -12.66 -0.36 14.87
N SER A 302 -12.82 -1.59 15.40
CA SER A 302 -12.65 -2.87 14.62
C SER A 302 -13.05 -4.14 15.35
N HIS A 303 -13.29 -5.28 14.66
CA HIS A 303 -13.12 -6.63 15.24
C HIS A 303 -13.72 -6.85 16.66
N PHE A 304 -14.87 -6.22 17.00
CA PHE A 304 -15.40 -5.93 18.36
C PHE A 304 -15.36 -7.11 19.37
N GLY A 305 -15.69 -6.88 20.64
CA GLY A 305 -16.45 -7.85 21.42
C GLY A 305 -17.26 -7.19 22.53
N GLN A 306 -18.40 -7.79 22.87
CA GLN A 306 -19.09 -7.74 24.17
C GLN A 306 -19.59 -6.38 24.75
N THR A 307 -20.67 -6.53 25.52
CA THR A 307 -21.68 -5.53 25.95
C THR A 307 -21.27 -4.64 27.13
N MET A 308 -21.61 -3.34 27.10
CA MET A 308 -21.60 -2.49 28.30
C MET A 308 -22.67 -2.88 29.33
N ASN A 309 -22.46 -2.48 30.60
CA ASN A 309 -23.48 -2.52 31.64
C ASN A 309 -24.06 -1.11 31.85
N LEU A 310 -25.09 -0.76 31.06
CA LEU A 310 -25.54 0.62 30.79
C LEU A 310 -26.15 1.42 31.95
N GLU A 311 -26.23 0.88 33.17
CA GLU A 311 -26.97 1.46 34.31
C GLU A 311 -26.45 2.84 34.78
N ASN A 312 -25.24 3.25 34.39
CA ASN A 312 -24.57 4.48 34.87
C ASN A 312 -24.60 5.68 33.89
N PHE A 313 -25.00 5.52 32.62
CA PHE A 313 -24.88 6.60 31.61
C PHE A 313 -26.10 7.52 31.55
N ASP A 314 -26.19 8.42 32.53
CA ASP A 314 -27.39 9.22 32.79
C ASP A 314 -27.53 10.48 31.89
N LYS A 315 -28.29 10.34 30.80
CA LYS A 315 -29.13 11.34 30.11
C LYS A 315 -28.54 12.67 29.58
N VAL A 316 -27.30 13.05 29.86
CA VAL A 316 -26.71 14.25 29.25
C VAL A 316 -26.33 13.95 27.80
N ILE A 317 -27.09 14.47 26.83
CA ILE A 317 -26.66 14.48 25.41
C ILE A 317 -25.60 15.57 25.24
N MET A 318 -24.36 15.21 25.55
CA MET A 318 -23.20 15.99 25.15
C MET A 318 -23.07 15.88 23.64
N ASN A 319 -23.44 16.93 22.92
CA ASN A 319 -23.06 17.04 21.52
C ASN A 319 -21.56 17.28 21.44
N LEU A 320 -20.97 16.33 20.81
CA LEU A 320 -19.61 16.16 20.44
C LEU A 320 -19.77 15.94 18.89
N ASN A 321 -18.81 16.25 18.00
CA ASN A 321 -19.06 16.43 16.55
C ASN A 321 -17.90 15.97 15.57
N ILE A 322 -17.94 14.91 14.71
CA ILE A 322 -16.72 14.28 14.04
C ILE A 322 -16.71 14.19 12.45
N LYS A 323 -16.05 13.27 11.66
CA LYS A 323 -16.02 13.29 10.14
C LYS A 323 -16.28 12.05 9.23
N HIS A 324 -15.92 10.78 9.47
CA HIS A 324 -16.33 9.51 8.76
C HIS A 324 -16.13 8.15 9.60
N LEU A 325 -17.12 7.20 9.86
CA LEU A 325 -17.34 6.04 10.87
C LEU A 325 -17.36 4.56 10.37
N TYR A 326 -16.30 3.81 10.02
CA TYR A 326 -16.49 2.48 9.36
C TYR A 326 -16.96 1.21 10.20
N SER A 327 -17.03 -0.10 9.80
CA SER A 327 -16.99 -1.33 10.67
C SER A 327 -17.06 -2.65 9.96
N TRP A 328 -16.19 -3.51 10.49
CA TRP A 328 -15.71 -4.71 9.89
C TRP A 328 -15.17 -5.59 11.04
N ASN A 329 -15.57 -6.86 11.01
CA ASN A 329 -15.34 -7.90 12.01
C ASN A 329 -16.00 -7.81 13.42
N ILE A 330 -17.14 -7.13 13.67
CA ILE A 330 -17.97 -7.46 14.86
C ILE A 330 -18.16 -8.99 14.97
N PRO A 331 -18.13 -9.59 16.17
CA PRO A 331 -18.73 -10.90 16.48
C PRO A 331 -20.26 -10.88 16.71
N SER A 332 -20.99 -11.88 16.22
CA SER A 332 -22.47 -11.99 16.18
C SER A 332 -23.16 -12.24 17.54
N PHE A 333 -22.78 -11.49 18.57
CA PHE A 333 -23.34 -11.51 19.92
C PHE A 333 -23.32 -10.11 20.55
N LEU A 334 -23.24 -9.08 19.71
CA LEU A 334 -23.19 -7.69 20.14
C LEU A 334 -24.48 -7.01 19.78
N ASP A 335 -25.18 -6.59 20.83
CA ASP A 335 -26.49 -6.00 20.72
C ASP A 335 -26.43 -4.64 20.02
N ALA A 336 -27.55 -4.32 19.40
CA ALA A 336 -27.89 -3.03 18.84
C ALA A 336 -27.83 -1.86 19.86
N ASP A 337 -27.36 -2.03 21.09
CA ASP A 337 -27.39 -1.04 22.17
C ASP A 337 -26.03 -0.38 22.48
N ASP A 338 -24.89 -1.07 22.47
CA ASP A 338 -23.59 -0.38 22.54
C ASP A 338 -23.43 0.50 21.30
N MET A 339 -23.79 -0.08 20.17
CA MET A 339 -23.85 0.65 18.91
C MET A 339 -25.04 1.58 18.89
N GLY A 340 -26.25 1.15 19.25
CA GLY A 340 -27.43 2.02 19.20
C GLY A 340 -27.34 3.21 20.13
N LEU A 341 -26.66 3.11 21.28
CA LEU A 341 -26.27 4.27 22.05
C LEU A 341 -25.38 5.14 21.16
N LEU A 342 -24.32 4.56 20.61
CA LEU A 342 -23.33 5.21 19.75
C LEU A 342 -23.96 6.24 18.82
N LEU A 343 -24.83 5.85 17.93
CA LEU A 343 -25.44 6.75 16.95
C LEU A 343 -26.07 8.03 17.58
N LYS A 344 -26.78 7.84 18.71
CA LYS A 344 -27.80 8.76 19.25
C LYS A 344 -27.23 10.02 19.87
N MET A 345 -26.28 9.83 20.78
CA MET A 345 -25.81 10.86 21.71
C MET A 345 -25.00 11.94 20.95
N ILE A 346 -24.70 11.66 19.68
CA ILE A 346 -24.02 12.51 18.72
C ILE A 346 -25.03 13.35 17.95
N ASN A 347 -25.97 12.67 17.31
CA ASN A 347 -27.01 13.29 16.54
C ASN A 347 -26.44 14.14 15.38
N LYS A 348 -26.39 15.46 15.56
CA LYS A 348 -26.07 16.50 14.56
C LYS A 348 -24.58 16.63 14.27
N SER A 349 -23.88 15.51 14.25
CA SER A 349 -22.66 15.42 13.48
C SER A 349 -22.68 14.24 12.54
N LEU A 350 -23.62 14.23 11.60
CA LEU A 350 -23.70 13.25 10.51
C LEU A 350 -23.47 13.57 8.96
N ARG A 351 -22.38 13.02 8.35
CA ARG A 351 -21.94 12.76 6.94
C ARG A 351 -21.42 11.32 6.48
N THR A 352 -20.74 10.40 7.20
CA THR A 352 -19.82 9.30 6.67
C THR A 352 -19.53 7.87 7.39
N LEU A 353 -20.45 6.88 7.75
CA LEU A 353 -20.35 5.60 8.65
C LEU A 353 -20.28 4.03 8.20
N VAL A 354 -19.26 3.29 7.75
CA VAL A 354 -19.49 1.84 7.35
C VAL A 354 -19.90 1.05 8.54
N LEU A 355 -20.50 -0.13 8.51
CA LEU A 355 -20.37 -0.99 9.65
C LEU A 355 -20.51 -2.52 9.32
N ASP A 356 -20.22 -3.46 10.26
CA ASP A 356 -20.64 -4.89 10.22
C ASP A 356 -21.37 -5.53 11.53
N ARG A 357 -22.60 -6.19 11.51
CA ARG A 357 -23.65 -6.84 12.47
C ARG A 357 -25.03 -6.16 13.02
N VAL A 358 -26.17 -5.92 12.24
CA VAL A 358 -27.43 -5.01 12.41
C VAL A 358 -28.68 -5.87 12.44
N ASP A 359 -29.74 -5.19 12.84
CA ASP A 359 -31.14 -5.52 12.78
C ASP A 359 -31.97 -4.26 12.42
N ASP A 360 -33.24 -4.43 12.04
CA ASP A 360 -34.26 -3.34 11.98
C ASP A 360 -34.19 -2.37 13.19
N GLY A 361 -33.70 -2.82 14.36
CA GLY A 361 -33.55 -2.05 15.59
C GLY A 361 -32.49 -0.96 15.51
N LEU A 362 -31.30 -1.26 14.99
CA LEU A 362 -30.36 -0.21 14.62
C LEU A 362 -31.04 0.72 13.60
N LEU A 363 -31.69 0.23 12.54
CA LEU A 363 -32.36 1.07 11.53
C LEU A 363 -33.41 2.07 12.06
N GLU A 364 -33.95 1.90 13.27
CA GLU A 364 -34.88 2.90 13.83
C GLU A 364 -34.13 4.11 14.40
N ILE A 365 -32.96 3.90 14.97
CA ILE A 365 -32.15 4.92 15.68
C ILE A 365 -31.57 5.97 14.69
N ILE A 366 -32.01 5.90 13.45
CA ILE A 366 -31.13 5.95 12.31
C ILE A 366 -31.78 6.77 11.22
N GLU A 367 -33.02 6.46 10.90
CA GLU A 367 -33.96 7.43 10.33
C GLU A 367 -34.24 8.59 11.31
N ARG A 368 -33.77 8.47 12.55
CA ARG A 368 -34.21 9.29 13.66
C ARG A 368 -33.17 10.27 14.19
N PHE A 369 -32.06 9.80 14.75
CA PHE A 369 -31.12 10.70 15.45
C PHE A 369 -30.32 11.58 14.51
N CYS A 370 -30.61 11.48 13.23
CA CYS A 370 -29.60 11.47 12.23
C CYS A 370 -29.99 12.13 10.86
N PRO A 371 -30.81 13.21 10.64
CA PRO A 371 -31.51 13.64 9.35
C PRO A 371 -31.13 14.79 8.29
N ASN A 372 -29.98 14.80 7.62
CA ASN A 372 -29.67 14.87 6.12
C ASN A 372 -28.53 13.87 5.27
N ILE A 373 -27.83 12.65 5.39
CA ILE A 373 -26.32 12.14 5.20
C ILE A 373 -25.66 11.91 3.76
N GLN A 374 -24.28 11.86 3.59
CA GLN A 374 -23.40 11.76 2.37
C GLN A 374 -23.09 10.47 1.63
N SER A 375 -22.89 9.29 2.20
CA SER A 375 -21.80 8.49 1.63
C SER A 375 -21.66 7.01 2.08
N LEU A 376 -22.66 6.13 1.86
CA LEU A 376 -22.97 4.76 2.46
C LEU A 376 -21.88 3.62 2.66
N SER A 377 -22.21 2.49 3.33
CA SER A 377 -21.65 1.14 3.78
C SER A 377 -22.29 0.21 4.96
N LEU A 378 -23.34 -0.69 4.88
CA LEU A 378 -23.72 -1.77 5.89
C LEU A 378 -23.55 -3.22 5.41
N ALA A 379 -22.97 -4.14 6.17
CA ALA A 379 -23.10 -5.58 5.83
C ALA A 379 -24.50 -6.19 6.08
N MET A 380 -24.84 -7.46 5.70
CA MET A 380 -26.06 -8.22 6.14
C MET A 380 -26.01 -9.72 6.08
N PHE A 381 -26.26 -10.34 7.22
CA PHE A 381 -26.13 -11.79 7.33
C PHE A 381 -27.37 -12.39 8.00
N ASN A 382 -28.52 -11.82 7.64
CA ASN A 382 -29.83 -12.11 8.21
C ASN A 382 -30.75 -12.82 7.21
N ALA A 383 -31.68 -13.61 7.74
CA ALA A 383 -32.53 -14.52 6.98
C ALA A 383 -33.75 -13.84 6.30
N SER A 384 -34.01 -12.58 6.62
CA SER A 384 -35.13 -11.79 6.12
C SER A 384 -34.64 -10.47 5.53
N PHE A 385 -35.40 -9.93 4.59
CA PHE A 385 -35.21 -8.55 4.15
C PHE A 385 -35.79 -7.59 5.21
N PRO A 386 -35.10 -6.46 5.46
CA PRO A 386 -35.43 -5.52 6.52
C PRO A 386 -36.41 -4.45 6.03
N LYS A 387 -37.21 -3.87 6.94
CA LYS A 387 -38.45 -3.16 6.58
C LYS A 387 -38.44 -1.67 6.89
N LEU A 388 -37.88 -1.30 8.03
CA LEU A 388 -37.54 0.11 8.26
C LEU A 388 -36.53 0.57 7.23
N LEU A 389 -35.75 -0.40 6.74
CA LEU A 389 -34.89 -0.21 5.62
C LEU A 389 -35.66 0.46 4.46
N PRO A 390 -36.58 -0.10 3.67
CA PRO A 390 -37.41 0.60 2.66
C PRO A 390 -37.97 2.02 2.90
N SER A 391 -38.02 2.50 4.13
CA SER A 391 -38.72 3.73 4.53
C SER A 391 -37.87 4.77 5.24
N LEU A 392 -36.68 4.39 5.72
CA LEU A 392 -35.57 5.18 6.29
C LEU A 392 -35.08 6.34 5.37
N LEU A 393 -35.90 6.70 4.39
CA LEU A 393 -35.65 6.53 2.98
C LEU A 393 -36.66 7.25 2.00
N TYR A 394 -37.36 8.36 2.35
CA TYR A 394 -37.97 9.27 1.31
C TYR A 394 -37.90 10.85 1.40
N ASN A 395 -37.28 11.50 2.39
CA ASN A 395 -37.39 12.97 2.64
C ASN A 395 -36.40 14.01 1.98
N LEU A 396 -35.05 13.91 2.03
CA LEU A 396 -34.09 15.07 1.88
C LEU A 396 -32.78 14.79 0.99
N PRO A 397 -31.76 15.69 0.72
CA PRO A 397 -30.07 15.49 -0.45
C PRO A 397 -28.76 14.46 -0.39
N LEU A 398 -28.60 13.14 -0.78
CA LEU A 398 -27.36 12.21 -0.65
C LEU A 398 -26.35 11.91 -1.84
N ASN A 399 -25.04 11.63 -1.62
CA ASN A 399 -24.07 11.20 -2.67
C ASN A 399 -23.92 9.67 -2.86
N HIS A 400 -23.34 8.93 -1.90
CA HIS A 400 -22.91 7.55 -2.08
C HIS A 400 -23.83 6.52 -1.39
N LEU A 401 -23.97 5.26 -1.86
CA LEU A 401 -25.15 4.41 -1.53
C LEU A 401 -25.10 2.85 -1.38
N TYR A 402 -25.24 2.30 -0.14
CA TYR A 402 -24.55 1.02 0.27
C TYR A 402 -25.32 -1.21 2.26
N LEU A 403 -25.10 -2.60 2.09
CA LEU A 403 -24.50 -3.63 1.09
C LEU A 403 -23.53 -4.62 1.72
N ASP A 404 -24.00 -5.66 2.44
CA ASP A 404 -23.44 -7.03 2.50
C ASP A 404 -24.43 -8.20 2.86
N ILE A 405 -25.75 -8.14 2.54
CA ILE A 405 -26.85 -9.21 2.42
C ILE A 405 -26.48 -10.46 1.61
N PHE A 406 -25.72 -11.37 2.20
CA PHE A 406 -25.87 -12.74 1.74
C PHE A 406 -27.14 -13.36 2.31
N GLY A 407 -27.94 -14.03 1.46
CA GLY A 407 -28.95 -15.00 1.91
C GLY A 407 -30.41 -14.73 1.53
N TYR A 408 -30.76 -13.62 0.87
CA TYR A 408 -32.16 -13.28 0.56
C TYR A 408 -32.54 -13.47 -0.93
N ASN A 409 -33.84 -13.55 -1.24
CA ASN A 409 -34.42 -13.62 -2.59
C ASN A 409 -35.39 -12.45 -2.80
N PHE A 410 -35.07 -11.56 -3.73
CA PHE A 410 -35.70 -10.24 -3.77
C PHE A 410 -36.95 -10.19 -4.63
N SER A 411 -37.43 -11.31 -5.17
CA SER A 411 -38.53 -11.34 -6.14
C SER A 411 -39.79 -10.58 -5.71
N GLU A 412 -40.04 -10.47 -4.40
CA GLU A 412 -41.22 -9.81 -3.81
C GLU A 412 -40.94 -8.33 -3.48
N VAL A 413 -39.79 -8.06 -2.86
CA VAL A 413 -39.38 -6.71 -2.44
C VAL A 413 -38.85 -5.87 -3.59
N LEU A 414 -38.44 -6.52 -4.68
CA LEU A 414 -37.97 -6.00 -5.97
C LEU A 414 -38.56 -4.61 -6.22
N THR A 415 -39.88 -4.49 -6.40
CA THR A 415 -40.51 -3.22 -6.79
C THR A 415 -40.44 -2.11 -5.72
N GLU A 416 -40.50 -2.42 -4.43
CA GLU A 416 -40.37 -1.42 -3.35
C GLU A 416 -38.93 -0.97 -3.19
N LEU A 417 -38.01 -1.94 -3.16
CA LEU A 417 -36.60 -1.79 -3.43
C LEU A 417 -36.39 -0.98 -4.73
N THR A 418 -37.38 -0.82 -5.60
CA THR A 418 -37.28 -0.13 -6.86
C THR A 418 -37.62 1.34 -6.83
N ASP A 419 -38.87 1.69 -6.57
CA ASP A 419 -39.33 3.07 -6.70
C ASP A 419 -38.81 3.98 -5.58
N SER A 420 -38.55 3.39 -4.42
CA SER A 420 -38.03 4.10 -3.25
C SER A 420 -36.70 4.75 -3.59
N ILE A 421 -35.77 3.95 -4.12
CA ILE A 421 -34.41 4.37 -4.43
C ILE A 421 -34.35 5.05 -5.82
N PRO A 422 -33.39 5.96 -6.03
CA PRO A 422 -33.83 7.35 -6.07
C PRO A 422 -32.92 8.30 -6.90
N SER A 423 -33.21 9.59 -7.08
CA SER A 423 -32.54 10.41 -8.11
C SER A 423 -30.99 10.63 -8.08
N SER A 424 -30.39 11.13 -7.01
CA SER A 424 -29.00 11.57 -6.73
C SER A 424 -27.86 11.46 -7.72
N VAL A 425 -27.60 10.29 -8.29
CA VAL A 425 -26.22 9.75 -8.38
C VAL A 425 -25.03 10.05 -9.55
N THR A 426 -24.08 9.98 -8.49
CA THR A 426 -22.76 10.54 -8.02
C THR A 426 -21.66 9.46 -8.08
N SER A 427 -21.63 8.57 -7.06
CA SER A 427 -20.90 5.91 -6.22
C SER A 427 -21.75 4.59 -6.21
N LEU A 428 -21.18 3.50 -6.77
CA LEU A 428 -21.75 2.17 -6.75
C LEU A 428 -20.67 1.06 -6.97
N TYR A 429 -20.58 -0.03 -6.11
CA TYR A 429 -20.09 -1.48 -6.05
C TYR A 429 -21.52 -2.35 -5.87
N ILE A 430 -21.86 -3.70 -6.08
CA ILE A 430 -23.17 -4.56 -5.79
C ILE A 430 -22.78 -5.98 -5.18
N ASN A 431 -23.70 -6.84 -4.64
CA ASN A 431 -23.63 -8.20 -3.97
C ASN A 431 -25.07 -8.91 -3.61
N PHE A 432 -25.94 -9.89 -3.15
CA PHE A 432 -27.41 -10.29 -3.10
C PHE A 432 -28.10 -11.07 -4.29
N THR A 433 -28.13 -12.40 -4.31
CA THR A 433 -28.58 -13.18 -5.51
C THR A 433 -29.95 -12.82 -6.13
N LEU A 434 -29.92 -12.36 -7.39
CA LEU A 434 -31.02 -12.30 -8.40
C LEU A 434 -30.61 -13.04 -9.70
N THR A 435 -31.12 -12.69 -10.90
CA THR A 435 -31.05 -13.50 -12.14
C THR A 435 -30.85 -12.71 -13.44
N SER A 436 -30.86 -13.43 -14.58
CA SER A 436 -31.05 -12.97 -15.96
C SER A 436 -32.21 -11.98 -16.22
N GLN A 437 -33.16 -11.86 -15.29
CA GLN A 437 -34.51 -11.36 -15.62
C GLN A 437 -35.33 -10.72 -14.49
N GLN A 438 -34.98 -10.88 -13.21
CA GLN A 438 -35.59 -10.13 -12.09
C GLN A 438 -35.17 -8.64 -12.14
N LEU A 439 -35.19 -8.07 -13.35
CA LEU A 439 -34.02 -7.38 -13.93
C LEU A 439 -34.21 -7.06 -15.44
N ASN A 440 -34.93 -7.91 -16.20
CA ASN A 440 -35.44 -7.59 -17.56
C ASN A 440 -36.70 -6.70 -17.43
N TYR A 441 -36.58 -5.77 -16.50
CA TYR A 441 -37.56 -5.09 -15.69
C TYR A 441 -36.72 -4.31 -14.68
N PHE A 442 -37.29 -3.28 -14.10
CA PHE A 442 -37.05 -3.04 -12.70
C PHE A 442 -36.06 -2.03 -12.18
N LEU A 443 -35.01 -1.34 -12.67
CA LEU A 443 -34.05 -1.01 -13.74
C LEU A 443 -34.45 -0.45 -15.13
N ASN A 444 -35.59 -0.64 -15.78
CA ASN A 444 -35.81 0.14 -17.02
C ASN A 444 -36.20 1.63 -16.75
N GLU A 445 -37.00 1.92 -15.71
CA GLU A 445 -37.83 3.14 -15.52
C GLU A 445 -37.39 4.04 -14.34
N MET A 446 -36.11 4.25 -14.17
CA MET A 446 -35.57 4.53 -12.84
C MET A 446 -35.42 6.02 -12.45
N ASN A 447 -34.96 6.30 -11.23
CA ASN A 447 -34.81 7.62 -10.60
C ASN A 447 -33.36 8.18 -10.62
N ALA A 448 -32.34 7.49 -10.09
CA ALA A 448 -30.90 7.57 -10.48
C ALA A 448 -30.64 6.99 -11.88
N ARG A 449 -29.42 6.82 -12.44
CA ARG A 449 -28.67 6.22 -13.65
C ARG A 449 -27.31 5.83 -13.06
N PRO A 450 -26.26 5.45 -13.82
CA PRO A 450 -24.94 5.87 -13.36
C PRO A 450 -23.83 6.06 -14.41
N ASN A 451 -23.05 7.11 -14.20
CA ASN A 451 -21.68 7.17 -14.68
C ASN A 451 -20.71 6.59 -13.64
N THR A 452 -21.19 5.99 -12.54
CA THR A 452 -20.40 5.00 -11.80
C THR A 452 -21.10 3.73 -11.21
N LEU A 453 -20.55 2.55 -11.56
CA LEU A 453 -20.93 1.15 -11.32
C LEU A 453 -20.00 0.14 -12.06
N GLY A 454 -19.81 -1.11 -11.65
CA GLY A 454 -18.90 -2.27 -11.95
C GLY A 454 -19.67 -3.60 -12.00
N ILE A 455 -19.09 -4.79 -11.81
CA ILE A 455 -19.62 -6.08 -11.25
C ILE A 455 -18.43 -6.90 -10.55
N ILE A 456 -18.55 -7.82 -9.57
CA ILE A 456 -17.45 -8.48 -8.75
C ILE A 456 -17.29 -10.02 -8.34
N ASP A 457 -18.25 -10.79 -7.80
CA ASP A 457 -17.98 -12.04 -6.99
C ASP A 457 -18.03 -13.37 -7.75
N LYS A 458 -18.85 -14.38 -7.38
CA LYS A 458 -18.70 -15.78 -7.82
C LYS A 458 -19.69 -16.36 -8.80
N TYR A 459 -20.78 -17.02 -8.40
CA TYR A 459 -21.58 -17.84 -9.33
C TYR A 459 -21.86 -17.23 -10.75
N MET A 460 -22.09 -15.93 -10.88
CA MET A 460 -22.23 -15.14 -12.11
C MET A 460 -20.88 -14.76 -12.81
N ILE A 461 -20.06 -15.76 -13.11
CA ILE A 461 -18.91 -15.67 -14.06
C ILE A 461 -18.85 -16.96 -14.88
N GLU A 462 -19.39 -16.93 -16.11
CA GLU A 462 -20.09 -18.07 -16.74
C GLU A 462 -20.18 -18.12 -18.30
N LYS A 463 -20.94 -19.10 -18.92
CA LYS A 463 -21.27 -19.18 -20.41
C LYS A 463 -22.71 -18.96 -21.10
N GLU A 464 -23.79 -18.41 -20.51
CA GLU A 464 -25.03 -17.76 -21.08
C GLU A 464 -25.43 -16.19 -21.00
N TYR A 465 -25.41 -15.32 -19.94
CA TYR A 465 -25.92 -13.87 -19.89
C TYR A 465 -25.08 -12.64 -19.27
N LEU A 466 -24.53 -11.62 -20.02
CA LEU A 466 -24.13 -10.19 -19.67
C LEU A 466 -24.01 -9.01 -20.76
N LYS A 467 -24.23 -9.15 -22.10
CA LYS A 467 -24.35 -8.08 -23.19
C LYS A 467 -25.09 -6.85 -22.75
N VAL A 468 -25.88 -7.09 -21.75
CA VAL A 468 -26.70 -6.29 -20.93
C VAL A 468 -26.06 -4.97 -20.50
N VAL A 469 -24.81 -4.84 -19.99
CA VAL A 469 -24.10 -3.51 -19.91
C VAL A 469 -23.67 -2.95 -21.27
N VAL A 470 -24.34 -3.36 -22.34
CA VAL A 470 -24.58 -2.43 -23.42
C VAL A 470 -26.00 -2.39 -23.97
N GLU A 471 -26.91 -3.34 -23.74
CA GLU A 471 -27.99 -3.51 -24.74
C GLU A 471 -28.88 -2.28 -24.93
N TYR A 472 -29.20 -1.59 -23.84
CA TYR A 472 -29.95 -0.33 -23.78
C TYR A 472 -29.02 0.91 -23.92
N ALA A 473 -27.69 0.70 -24.04
CA ALA A 473 -26.54 1.65 -24.13
C ALA A 473 -25.83 1.68 -25.47
N LYS A 474 -26.15 0.76 -26.34
CA LYS A 474 -26.30 1.15 -27.72
C LYS A 474 -27.34 2.32 -27.88
N CYS A 475 -28.03 2.81 -26.82
CA CYS A 475 -29.14 3.78 -26.89
C CYS A 475 -29.07 5.15 -26.11
N HIS A 476 -27.91 5.85 -25.94
CA HIS A 476 -27.73 7.35 -25.92
C HIS A 476 -26.32 7.81 -25.46
N ASP A 477 -26.00 8.41 -24.28
CA ASP A 477 -24.59 8.54 -23.75
C ASP A 477 -24.06 8.11 -22.34
N ASN A 478 -23.40 8.94 -21.52
CA ASN A 478 -22.19 8.42 -20.84
C ASN A 478 -22.35 7.66 -19.49
N LEU A 479 -22.43 6.33 -19.55
CA LEU A 479 -21.70 5.39 -18.67
C LEU A 479 -20.17 5.67 -18.81
N LYS A 480 -19.35 5.80 -17.76
CA LYS A 480 -17.93 6.25 -17.78
C LYS A 480 -16.72 5.39 -17.26
N VAL A 481 -16.75 4.25 -16.55
CA VAL A 481 -15.67 3.25 -16.15
C VAL A 481 -16.46 1.97 -15.70
N LEU A 482 -16.09 1.01 -14.81
CA LEU A 482 -16.85 -0.15 -14.10
C LEU A 482 -15.73 -1.01 -13.43
N HIS A 483 -15.89 -1.90 -12.40
CA HIS A 483 -14.86 -2.87 -11.90
C HIS A 483 -15.28 -4.39 -11.86
N TRP A 484 -14.44 -5.44 -12.19
CA TRP A 484 -14.44 -6.97 -12.51
C TRP A 484 -13.08 -7.44 -11.96
N PHE A 485 -12.94 -8.74 -11.73
CA PHE A 485 -11.69 -9.36 -11.32
C PHE A 485 -10.71 -10.02 -12.39
N GLY A 486 -11.00 -10.62 -13.56
CA GLY A 486 -10.00 -11.49 -14.29
C GLY A 486 -10.30 -12.18 -15.67
N ASN A 487 -10.52 -13.50 -15.64
CA ASN A 487 -10.92 -14.52 -16.64
C ASN A 487 -11.84 -14.17 -17.85
N LEU A 488 -11.48 -13.20 -18.70
CA LEU A 488 -12.01 -13.17 -20.08
C LEU A 488 -11.49 -14.32 -20.91
N ASP A 489 -12.33 -14.83 -21.80
CA ASP A 489 -11.86 -15.52 -23.01
C ASP A 489 -11.50 -14.52 -24.13
N GLU A 490 -11.41 -14.98 -25.38
CA GLU A 490 -11.06 -14.13 -26.54
C GLU A 490 -12.24 -13.74 -27.43
N GLU A 491 -13.33 -14.54 -27.46
CA GLU A 491 -14.61 -14.10 -28.03
C GLU A 491 -15.09 -12.87 -27.24
N ASP A 492 -14.84 -12.94 -25.95
CA ASP A 492 -15.05 -11.91 -24.97
C ASP A 492 -14.33 -10.60 -25.28
N ILE A 493 -13.08 -10.70 -25.73
CA ILE A 493 -12.21 -9.56 -26.09
C ILE A 493 -12.43 -9.09 -27.54
N LYS A 494 -12.95 -9.94 -28.43
CA LYS A 494 -13.39 -9.50 -29.76
C LYS A 494 -14.64 -8.65 -29.69
N LEU A 495 -15.66 -9.15 -29.00
CA LEU A 495 -16.87 -8.36 -28.81
C LEU A 495 -16.66 -7.24 -27.77
N ILE A 496 -15.48 -7.18 -27.10
CA ILE A 496 -14.89 -5.91 -26.65
C ILE A 496 -14.55 -5.01 -27.84
N ALA A 497 -13.57 -5.36 -28.67
CA ALA A 497 -13.00 -4.47 -29.69
C ALA A 497 -14.05 -3.66 -30.50
N ASP A 498 -15.16 -4.31 -30.89
CA ASP A 498 -16.07 -3.91 -31.97
C ASP A 498 -16.83 -2.57 -31.84
N THR A 499 -16.75 -1.80 -30.74
CA THR A 499 -17.07 -0.35 -30.73
C THR A 499 -16.26 0.45 -29.66
N THR A 500 -15.02 0.01 -29.34
CA THR A 500 -14.17 0.44 -28.19
C THR A 500 -13.64 1.88 -28.21
N GLU A 501 -14.35 2.82 -28.81
CA GLU A 501 -13.89 4.22 -28.90
C GLU A 501 -14.19 5.03 -27.63
N THR A 502 -15.26 4.67 -26.91
CA THR A 502 -15.71 5.40 -25.73
C THR A 502 -15.03 4.91 -24.42
N MET A 503 -15.34 3.73 -23.89
CA MET A 503 -15.30 3.52 -22.42
C MET A 503 -14.32 2.44 -21.85
N THR A 504 -13.08 2.81 -21.44
CA THR A 504 -11.81 2.07 -21.06
C THR A 504 -11.91 0.78 -20.18
N MET A 505 -10.84 0.21 -19.57
CA MET A 505 -10.84 -1.07 -18.78
C MET A 505 -9.81 -1.28 -17.61
N ILE A 506 -10.17 -1.79 -16.42
CA ILE A 506 -9.20 -2.32 -15.37
C ILE A 506 -9.17 -3.88 -15.29
N CYS A 507 -8.84 -4.50 -14.13
CA CYS A 507 -8.94 -5.94 -13.76
C CYS A 507 -8.51 -6.11 -12.26
N SER A 508 -8.83 -7.21 -11.54
CA SER A 508 -8.27 -7.53 -10.19
C SER A 508 -8.63 -8.93 -9.63
N SER A 509 -7.85 -10.00 -9.89
CA SER A 509 -8.35 -11.41 -9.89
C SER A 509 -8.56 -12.12 -8.54
N GLU A 510 -8.75 -11.34 -7.48
CA GLU A 510 -9.29 -11.63 -6.14
C GLU A 510 -8.89 -10.45 -5.24
N TYR A 511 -9.76 -10.01 -4.33
CA TYR A 511 -9.52 -9.09 -3.21
C TYR A 511 -8.23 -8.24 -3.22
N ASP A 512 -8.25 -7.14 -3.98
CA ASP A 512 -7.45 -5.95 -3.68
C ASP A 512 -8.03 -4.75 -4.43
N PHE A 513 -8.65 -3.80 -3.72
CA PHE A 513 -9.02 -2.52 -4.33
C PHE A 513 -9.03 -1.35 -3.34
N LEU A 514 -7.86 -0.73 -3.18
CA LEU A 514 -7.70 0.66 -3.61
C LEU A 514 -6.35 0.81 -4.28
N GLU A 515 -6.32 1.48 -5.42
CA GLU A 515 -5.66 2.78 -5.60
C GLU A 515 -6.04 3.31 -6.99
N GLU A 516 -6.02 4.63 -7.16
CA GLU A 516 -6.61 5.27 -8.34
C GLU A 516 -5.83 5.02 -9.66
N ASP A 517 -6.49 5.40 -10.75
CA ASP A 517 -6.09 5.18 -12.13
C ASP A 517 -4.81 5.94 -12.56
N GLU A 518 -4.03 5.34 -13.48
CA GLU A 518 -3.36 6.08 -14.58
C GLU A 518 -2.50 5.17 -15.49
N ASN A 519 -2.79 5.10 -16.80
CA ASN A 519 -1.95 4.59 -17.92
C ASN A 519 -1.81 3.05 -18.14
N THR A 520 -2.41 2.51 -19.21
CA THR A 520 -2.21 1.13 -19.75
C THR A 520 -1.22 1.06 -20.92
N CYS A 521 -0.68 -0.13 -21.22
CA CYS A 521 0.48 -0.38 -22.11
C CYS A 521 0.06 -1.12 -23.40
N ASN A 522 0.40 -0.61 -24.60
CA ASN A 522 0.21 -1.31 -25.88
C ASN A 522 1.28 -2.40 -26.11
N CYS A 523 1.32 -3.38 -25.21
CA CYS A 523 2.47 -4.22 -24.97
C CYS A 523 2.08 -5.71 -25.06
N THR A 524 2.90 -6.52 -25.72
CA THR A 524 2.68 -7.96 -25.92
C THR A 524 3.80 -8.77 -25.26
N TYR A 525 3.51 -9.99 -24.80
CA TYR A 525 4.50 -10.85 -24.12
C TYR A 525 5.67 -11.16 -25.04
N LEU A 526 5.40 -11.49 -26.31
CA LEU A 526 6.42 -11.71 -27.33
C LEU A 526 7.31 -10.47 -27.56
N ASN A 527 6.76 -9.25 -27.48
CA ASN A 527 7.58 -8.04 -27.58
C ASN A 527 8.37 -7.76 -26.30
N HIS A 528 7.79 -8.02 -25.12
CA HIS A 528 8.50 -7.90 -23.83
C HIS A 528 9.68 -8.87 -23.76
N GLN A 529 9.48 -10.15 -24.09
CA GLN A 529 10.56 -11.14 -24.17
C GLN A 529 11.62 -10.73 -25.19
N ARG A 530 11.24 -10.34 -26.41
CA ARG A 530 12.22 -9.87 -27.42
C ARG A 530 13.00 -8.65 -26.94
N GLN A 531 12.37 -7.72 -26.24
CA GLN A 531 13.06 -6.57 -25.64
C GLN A 531 14.01 -7.00 -24.51
N ALA A 532 13.57 -7.89 -23.61
CA ALA A 532 14.38 -8.43 -22.53
C ALA A 532 15.62 -9.19 -23.06
N ILE A 533 15.43 -10.09 -24.02
CA ILE A 533 16.50 -10.86 -24.68
C ILE A 533 17.49 -9.93 -25.37
N ASN A 534 17.01 -9.01 -26.23
CA ASN A 534 17.87 -8.06 -26.94
C ASN A 534 18.66 -7.16 -25.98
N LEU A 535 18.06 -6.80 -24.84
CA LEU A 535 18.69 -5.97 -23.82
C LEU A 535 19.77 -6.74 -23.04
N ILE A 536 19.47 -7.96 -22.59
CA ILE A 536 20.44 -8.83 -21.90
C ILE A 536 21.60 -9.21 -22.83
N ASP A 537 21.32 -9.58 -24.09
CA ASP A 537 22.34 -9.84 -25.11
C ASP A 537 23.22 -8.60 -25.36
N THR A 538 22.61 -7.41 -25.51
CA THR A 538 23.36 -6.14 -25.66
C THR A 538 24.33 -5.90 -24.50
N TYR A 539 23.96 -6.24 -23.25
CA TYR A 539 24.86 -6.09 -22.11
C TYR A 539 25.93 -7.19 -22.05
N ILE A 540 25.61 -8.42 -22.45
CA ILE A 540 26.60 -9.51 -22.54
C ILE A 540 27.62 -9.22 -23.67
N LEU A 541 27.17 -8.69 -24.81
CA LEU A 541 28.04 -8.23 -25.90
C LEU A 541 28.95 -7.07 -25.49
N ASN A 542 28.50 -6.18 -24.60
CA ASN A 542 29.38 -5.18 -23.96
C ASN A 542 30.47 -5.88 -23.14
N ILE A 543 30.10 -6.81 -22.25
CA ILE A 543 31.04 -7.58 -21.42
C ILE A 543 32.04 -8.38 -22.28
N PHE A 544 31.58 -8.99 -23.37
CA PHE A 544 32.43 -9.71 -24.31
C PHE A 544 33.39 -8.78 -25.05
N ARG A 545 32.98 -7.56 -25.40
CA ARG A 545 33.89 -6.55 -25.97
C ARG A 545 34.92 -6.02 -24.96
N GLU A 546 34.55 -5.82 -23.69
CA GLU A 546 35.52 -5.44 -22.65
C GLU A 546 36.58 -6.53 -22.41
N ASN A 547 36.27 -7.78 -22.74
CA ASN A 547 37.14 -8.94 -22.55
C ASN A 547 37.56 -9.60 -23.89
N GLU A 548 37.48 -8.89 -25.03
CA GLU A 548 37.62 -9.48 -26.38
C GLU A 548 38.95 -10.25 -26.54
N GLN A 549 40.06 -9.70 -26.05
CA GLN A 549 41.36 -10.37 -26.08
C GLN A 549 41.42 -11.67 -25.25
N SER A 550 40.72 -11.70 -24.10
CA SER A 550 40.65 -12.88 -23.23
C SER A 550 39.79 -13.98 -23.83
N LEU A 551 38.65 -13.62 -24.45
CA LEU A 551 37.79 -14.58 -25.15
C LEU A 551 38.46 -15.16 -26.41
N ILE A 552 39.26 -14.36 -27.13
CA ILE A 552 40.10 -14.86 -28.24
C ILE A 552 41.17 -15.82 -27.71
N ALA A 553 41.87 -15.48 -26.62
CA ALA A 553 42.87 -16.35 -26.01
C ALA A 553 42.26 -17.67 -25.46
N GLY A 554 41.01 -17.63 -25.02
CA GLY A 554 40.21 -18.81 -24.65
C GLY A 554 39.60 -19.59 -25.82
N SER A 555 39.80 -19.16 -27.07
CA SER A 555 39.19 -19.73 -28.30
C SER A 555 37.65 -19.70 -28.36
N PHE A 556 37.00 -18.80 -27.61
CA PHE A 556 35.53 -18.67 -27.60
C PHE A 556 34.97 -17.80 -28.73
N ILE A 557 35.79 -16.89 -29.26
CA ILE A 557 35.45 -16.00 -30.39
C ILE A 557 36.67 -15.79 -31.29
N GLN A 558 36.43 -15.48 -32.56
CA GLN A 558 37.46 -15.04 -33.50
C GLN A 558 37.66 -13.52 -33.44
N ARG A 559 38.85 -13.04 -33.83
CA ARG A 559 39.21 -11.62 -33.79
C ARG A 559 38.31 -10.80 -34.73
N GLY A 560 37.53 -9.86 -34.16
CA GLY A 560 36.58 -9.05 -34.92
C GLY A 560 35.20 -9.69 -35.14
N GLN A 561 34.92 -10.88 -34.58
CA GLN A 561 33.60 -11.55 -34.68
C GLN A 561 32.49 -10.78 -33.95
N LEU A 562 32.82 -9.98 -32.93
CA LEU A 562 31.83 -9.22 -32.16
C LEU A 562 31.35 -7.98 -32.95
N PRO A 563 30.03 -7.73 -33.08
CA PRO A 563 29.51 -6.54 -33.78
C PRO A 563 29.95 -5.24 -33.09
N LYS A 564 30.11 -4.15 -33.85
CA LYS A 564 30.43 -2.82 -33.28
C LYS A 564 29.20 -2.23 -32.59
N LEU A 565 29.29 -2.07 -31.27
CA LEU A 565 28.27 -1.39 -30.47
C LEU A 565 28.29 0.13 -30.76
N LYS A 566 27.11 0.71 -30.97
CA LYS A 566 26.95 2.15 -31.28
C LYS A 566 26.80 3.05 -30.05
N PHE A 567 26.62 2.48 -28.86
CA PHE A 567 26.20 3.21 -27.65
C PHE A 567 26.54 2.43 -26.36
N ASP A 568 26.93 3.13 -25.28
CA ASP A 568 27.10 2.55 -23.95
C ASP A 568 25.77 2.59 -23.18
N TYR A 569 24.96 1.55 -23.35
CA TYR A 569 23.68 1.43 -22.66
C TYR A 569 23.82 1.33 -21.12
N ALA A 570 24.98 0.94 -20.58
CA ALA A 570 25.19 0.77 -19.15
C ALA A 570 25.42 2.10 -18.42
N GLY A 571 26.14 3.04 -19.04
CA GLY A 571 26.28 4.41 -18.51
C GLY A 571 24.94 5.17 -18.43
N TYR A 572 24.04 4.89 -19.38
CA TYR A 572 22.68 5.42 -19.40
C TYR A 572 21.71 4.62 -18.55
N LEU A 573 22.02 3.41 -18.10
CA LEU A 573 21.06 2.59 -17.37
C LEU A 573 20.63 3.29 -16.08
N ARG A 574 19.30 3.37 -15.92
CA ARG A 574 18.65 4.18 -14.91
C ARG A 574 17.99 3.32 -13.82
N ASN A 575 17.14 2.39 -14.25
CA ASN A 575 16.25 1.64 -13.38
C ASN A 575 16.43 0.16 -13.72
N ILE A 576 16.93 -0.65 -12.78
CA ILE A 576 17.39 -2.03 -13.03
C ILE A 576 16.61 -3.00 -12.14
N ASP A 577 15.33 -3.27 -12.43
CA ASP A 577 14.63 -4.24 -11.56
C ASP A 577 15.28 -5.61 -11.69
N ILE A 578 15.41 -6.36 -10.59
CA ILE A 578 16.28 -7.54 -10.56
C ILE A 578 15.56 -8.83 -10.43
N HIS A 579 14.41 -8.90 -9.77
CA HIS A 579 13.59 -10.06 -10.08
C HIS A 579 13.09 -9.89 -11.52
N GLU A 580 12.87 -8.67 -12.03
CA GLU A 580 12.77 -8.46 -13.49
C GLU A 580 14.06 -8.83 -14.27
N MET A 581 15.27 -8.42 -13.85
CA MET A 581 16.52 -8.77 -14.55
C MET A 581 16.78 -10.27 -14.53
N ASP A 582 16.53 -10.94 -13.41
CA ASP A 582 16.74 -12.36 -13.22
C ASP A 582 15.69 -13.15 -13.98
N LEU A 583 14.42 -12.69 -14.01
CA LEU A 583 13.41 -13.20 -14.95
C LEU A 583 13.87 -13.03 -16.40
N ALA A 584 14.35 -11.84 -16.79
CA ALA A 584 14.86 -11.58 -18.14
C ALA A 584 16.10 -12.44 -18.50
N ILE A 585 16.97 -12.73 -17.53
CA ILE A 585 18.15 -13.61 -17.69
C ILE A 585 17.73 -15.08 -17.76
N ILE A 586 16.73 -15.49 -16.98
CA ILE A 586 16.12 -16.83 -17.03
C ILE A 586 15.45 -17.05 -18.39
N GLU A 587 14.69 -16.08 -18.90
CA GLU A 587 14.08 -16.11 -20.24
C GLU A 587 15.16 -16.15 -21.35
N PHE A 588 16.17 -15.29 -21.27
CA PHE A 588 17.33 -15.30 -22.17
C PHE A 588 18.05 -16.67 -22.18
N TYR A 589 18.22 -17.29 -21.01
CA TYR A 589 18.89 -18.58 -20.86
C TYR A 589 18.06 -19.74 -21.43
N PHE A 590 16.77 -19.83 -21.11
CA PHE A 590 15.91 -20.91 -21.60
C PHE A 590 15.65 -20.85 -23.11
N LEU A 591 15.58 -19.66 -23.70
CA LEU A 591 15.40 -19.51 -25.15
C LEU A 591 16.69 -19.82 -25.93
N ASN A 592 17.86 -19.37 -25.45
CA ASN A 592 19.14 -19.68 -26.10
C ASN A 592 19.66 -21.12 -25.87
N SER A 593 19.04 -21.89 -24.97
CA SER A 593 19.32 -23.33 -24.80
C SER A 593 18.32 -24.25 -25.53
N SER A 594 17.13 -23.76 -25.89
CA SER A 594 16.09 -24.53 -26.61
C SER A 594 16.17 -24.44 -28.14
N THR A 595 17.01 -23.55 -28.67
CA THR A 595 17.42 -23.52 -30.10
C THR A 595 18.04 -24.83 -30.59
N LEU A 596 18.56 -25.67 -29.68
CA LEU A 596 19.02 -27.04 -29.96
C LEU A 596 17.90 -28.08 -30.18
N LYS A 597 16.62 -27.70 -30.10
CA LYS A 597 15.48 -28.61 -30.42
C LYS A 597 14.36 -27.97 -31.25
N LEU A 598 14.18 -26.64 -31.19
CA LEU A 598 13.09 -25.99 -31.94
C LEU A 598 13.32 -25.90 -33.46
N HIS A 599 14.56 -26.06 -33.93
CA HIS A 599 14.88 -25.99 -35.36
C HIS A 599 14.46 -27.21 -36.20
N GLU A 600 14.10 -28.34 -35.59
CA GLU A 600 13.67 -29.54 -36.33
C GLU A 600 12.16 -29.56 -36.64
N ASN A 601 11.34 -28.88 -35.83
CA ASN A 601 9.87 -28.98 -35.87
C ASN A 601 9.15 -27.81 -36.57
N TYR A 602 9.88 -26.84 -37.12
CA TYR A 602 9.31 -25.80 -38.01
C TYR A 602 9.92 -25.92 -39.43
N LYS A 603 9.49 -26.98 -40.13
CA LYS A 603 9.44 -26.98 -41.60
C LYS A 603 8.02 -26.60 -42.05
N ASP A 604 7.95 -25.99 -43.23
CA ASP A 604 6.76 -25.39 -43.86
C ASP A 604 6.19 -24.16 -43.11
N ARG A 605 5.95 -22.99 -43.75
CA ARG A 605 6.17 -22.55 -45.16
C ARG A 605 6.52 -21.05 -45.19
N GLN A 606 7.19 -20.62 -46.27
CA GLN A 606 7.76 -19.27 -46.47
C GLN A 606 8.85 -18.95 -45.42
N VAL A 607 10.14 -19.17 -45.67
CA VAL A 607 10.90 -18.74 -46.86
C VAL A 607 11.72 -19.89 -47.47
N SER A 608 11.71 -19.98 -48.80
CA SER A 608 12.73 -20.67 -49.59
C SER A 608 13.33 -19.68 -50.60
N GLN A 609 14.55 -19.97 -51.08
CA GLN A 609 15.36 -19.15 -52.00
C GLN A 609 15.99 -17.86 -51.42
N ALA A 610 17.10 -18.03 -50.71
CA ALA A 610 18.22 -17.09 -50.77
C ALA A 610 19.56 -17.83 -50.54
N VAL A 611 20.35 -17.93 -51.62
CA VAL A 611 21.81 -18.15 -51.71
C VAL A 611 22.52 -18.98 -50.62
N THR A 612 23.08 -20.11 -51.04
CA THR A 612 24.21 -20.76 -50.35
C THR A 612 25.48 -19.93 -50.48
N ASP A 613 26.12 -19.54 -49.37
CA ASP A 613 27.54 -19.15 -49.40
C ASP A 613 28.27 -19.47 -48.08
N GLY A 614 29.52 -19.94 -48.18
CA GLY A 614 30.19 -20.76 -47.16
C GLY A 614 31.01 -20.02 -46.10
N THR A 615 30.53 -18.88 -45.57
CA THR A 615 31.38 -17.95 -44.78
C THR A 615 30.82 -17.47 -43.43
N SER A 616 29.79 -18.10 -42.87
CA SER A 616 29.32 -17.79 -41.50
C SER A 616 30.25 -18.39 -40.43
N PRO A 617 30.84 -17.60 -39.51
CA PRO A 617 31.58 -18.15 -38.37
C PRO A 617 30.65 -18.90 -37.41
N PRO A 618 31.16 -19.87 -36.62
CA PRO A 618 30.32 -20.66 -35.72
C PRO A 618 29.64 -19.78 -34.64
N PRO A 619 28.41 -20.13 -34.22
CA PRO A 619 27.68 -19.37 -33.22
C PRO A 619 28.41 -19.35 -31.88
N ILE A 620 28.42 -18.20 -31.22
CA ILE A 620 29.14 -17.99 -29.96
C ILE A 620 28.43 -18.79 -28.84
N ASN A 621 29.16 -19.69 -28.17
CA ASN A 621 28.63 -20.37 -26.99
C ASN A 621 28.68 -19.42 -25.78
N TYR A 622 27.60 -18.65 -25.62
CA TYR A 622 27.43 -17.68 -24.53
C TYR A 622 27.63 -18.28 -23.14
N GLY A 623 27.13 -19.50 -22.89
CA GLY A 623 27.24 -20.16 -21.58
C GLY A 623 28.69 -20.44 -21.20
N GLU A 624 29.44 -21.10 -22.08
CA GLU A 624 30.87 -21.39 -21.86
C GLU A 624 31.72 -20.12 -21.80
N ALA A 625 31.45 -19.13 -22.66
CA ALA A 625 32.15 -17.84 -22.64
C ALA A 625 31.91 -17.06 -21.32
N ILE A 626 30.68 -17.02 -20.80
CA ILE A 626 30.38 -16.38 -19.52
C ILE A 626 31.01 -17.15 -18.35
N LYS A 627 30.96 -18.49 -18.35
CA LYS A 627 31.67 -19.32 -17.35
C LYS A 627 33.18 -19.11 -17.38
N TYR A 628 33.77 -18.89 -18.56
CA TYR A 628 35.18 -18.57 -18.70
C TYR A 628 35.51 -17.19 -18.11
N LEU A 629 34.73 -16.15 -18.45
CA LEU A 629 34.92 -14.82 -17.84
C LEU A 629 34.69 -14.83 -16.33
N ALA A 630 33.73 -15.61 -15.82
CA ALA A 630 33.49 -15.77 -14.38
C ALA A 630 34.71 -16.29 -13.61
N LYS A 631 35.63 -17.05 -14.24
CA LYS A 631 36.91 -17.48 -13.64
C LYS A 631 37.84 -16.29 -13.38
N SER A 632 37.82 -15.27 -14.25
CA SER A 632 38.65 -14.06 -14.09
C SER A 632 38.13 -13.08 -13.03
N TYR A 633 36.83 -13.10 -12.73
CA TYR A 633 36.19 -12.22 -11.73
C TYR A 633 36.37 -12.67 -10.26
N GLY A 634 37.27 -13.63 -9.99
CA GLY A 634 37.84 -13.93 -8.67
C GLY A 634 37.70 -15.41 -8.23
N PRO A 635 38.75 -16.04 -7.67
CA PRO A 635 38.74 -17.47 -7.34
C PRO A 635 37.79 -17.84 -6.19
N THR A 636 37.53 -16.93 -5.26
CA THR A 636 36.51 -17.12 -4.21
C THR A 636 35.10 -17.13 -4.80
N LEU A 637 34.82 -16.36 -5.86
CA LEU A 637 33.55 -16.44 -6.58
C LEU A 637 33.39 -17.81 -7.22
N PHE A 638 34.41 -18.23 -7.98
CA PHE A 638 34.36 -19.44 -8.77
C PHE A 638 34.19 -20.69 -7.88
N LYS A 639 34.83 -20.74 -6.71
CA LYS A 639 34.62 -21.81 -5.71
C LYS A 639 33.20 -21.90 -5.13
N LYS A 640 32.41 -20.83 -5.20
CA LYS A 640 31.00 -20.82 -4.71
C LYS A 640 30.05 -21.20 -5.83
N LEU A 641 30.31 -20.67 -7.02
CA LEU A 641 29.56 -20.97 -8.24
C LEU A 641 29.77 -22.42 -8.72
N GLN A 642 30.92 -23.04 -8.43
CA GLN A 642 31.12 -24.49 -8.64
C GLN A 642 30.17 -25.38 -7.82
N ASN A 643 29.59 -24.87 -6.73
CA ASN A 643 28.63 -25.60 -5.89
C ASN A 643 27.16 -25.27 -6.23
N THR A 644 26.90 -24.54 -7.32
CA THR A 644 25.56 -24.18 -7.78
C THR A 644 25.34 -24.65 -9.22
N ASN A 645 24.42 -25.60 -9.43
CA ASN A 645 24.11 -26.21 -10.74
C ASN A 645 23.40 -25.26 -11.74
N SER A 646 23.46 -23.94 -11.53
CA SER A 646 22.51 -22.97 -12.06
C SER A 646 23.22 -21.91 -12.90
N GLU A 647 23.29 -22.13 -14.21
CA GLU A 647 24.12 -21.31 -15.10
C GLU A 647 23.64 -19.85 -15.19
N TYR A 648 22.32 -19.61 -15.09
CA TYR A 648 21.74 -18.26 -15.14
C TYR A 648 22.18 -17.38 -13.95
N GLN A 649 22.48 -17.97 -12.78
CA GLN A 649 22.99 -17.23 -11.62
C GLN A 649 24.38 -16.63 -11.90
N ILE A 650 25.20 -17.30 -12.73
CA ILE A 650 26.50 -16.80 -13.18
C ILE A 650 26.31 -15.60 -14.12
N ILE A 651 25.31 -15.65 -15.02
CA ILE A 651 24.97 -14.55 -15.94
C ILE A 651 24.53 -13.32 -15.14
N SER A 652 23.64 -13.50 -14.16
CA SER A 652 23.28 -12.45 -13.21
C SER A 652 24.52 -11.92 -12.49
N GLU A 653 25.37 -12.77 -11.89
CA GLU A 653 26.57 -12.35 -11.15
C GLU A 653 27.59 -11.53 -11.99
N VAL A 654 27.79 -11.87 -13.26
CA VAL A 654 28.70 -11.12 -14.15
C VAL A 654 28.08 -9.78 -14.61
N LEU A 655 26.80 -9.76 -14.98
CA LEU A 655 26.06 -8.51 -15.22
C LEU A 655 26.02 -7.65 -13.95
N LEU A 656 25.92 -8.27 -12.77
CA LEU A 656 25.94 -7.62 -11.47
C LEU A 656 27.21 -6.79 -11.30
N LYS A 657 28.38 -7.39 -11.52
CA LYS A 657 29.69 -6.71 -11.54
C LYS A 657 29.77 -5.59 -12.58
N PHE A 658 29.45 -5.90 -13.83
CA PHE A 658 29.61 -4.97 -14.97
C PHE A 658 28.93 -3.61 -14.74
N PHE A 659 27.65 -3.60 -14.37
CA PHE A 659 26.90 -2.36 -14.18
C PHE A 659 27.38 -1.49 -13.00
N MET A 660 28.19 -1.99 -12.06
CA MET A 660 28.68 -1.15 -10.95
C MET A 660 29.75 -0.18 -11.37
N ARG A 661 30.70 -0.73 -12.12
CA ARG A 661 31.80 -0.02 -12.74
C ARG A 661 31.31 0.99 -13.78
N LYS A 662 30.10 0.77 -14.33
CA LYS A 662 29.56 1.48 -15.50
C LYS A 662 28.40 2.43 -15.22
N CYS A 663 27.36 2.01 -14.51
CA CYS A 663 26.35 2.95 -14.05
C CYS A 663 27.06 3.93 -13.10
N LYS A 664 26.92 5.25 -13.30
CA LYS A 664 27.52 6.27 -12.41
C LYS A 664 26.52 7.25 -11.81
N ASN A 665 25.22 6.95 -11.95
CA ASN A 665 24.14 7.86 -11.65
C ASN A 665 22.93 7.15 -10.96
N LEU A 666 23.04 5.88 -10.58
CA LEU A 666 21.86 5.01 -10.56
C LEU A 666 20.80 5.37 -9.50
N GLN A 667 19.53 5.60 -9.87
CA GLN A 667 18.44 6.17 -9.04
C GLN A 667 17.39 5.24 -8.43
N ARG A 668 16.37 4.83 -9.22
CA ARG A 668 15.30 3.92 -8.77
C ARG A 668 15.95 2.62 -8.39
N ILE A 669 15.45 1.87 -7.39
CA ILE A 669 16.15 0.67 -6.91
C ILE A 669 15.16 -0.47 -6.43
N SER A 670 14.75 -1.48 -7.27
CA SER A 670 13.57 -2.46 -7.20
C SER A 670 13.76 -4.00 -7.57
N LEU A 671 13.39 -5.10 -6.82
CA LEU A 671 13.78 -6.58 -6.92
C LEU A 671 12.64 -7.58 -7.16
N ASP A 672 11.57 -7.12 -7.74
CA ASP A 672 10.42 -7.05 -6.88
C ASP A 672 9.73 -8.41 -6.52
N ILE A 673 10.14 -9.17 -5.47
CA ILE A 673 9.54 -10.51 -5.22
C ILE A 673 8.03 -10.44 -4.92
N THR A 674 7.63 -9.95 -3.76
CA THR A 674 6.22 -9.91 -3.33
C THR A 674 5.36 -8.82 -4.01
N GLN A 675 5.86 -7.96 -4.91
CA GLN A 675 5.09 -7.15 -5.88
C GLN A 675 5.54 -7.50 -7.31
N ILE A 676 6.20 -8.61 -7.63
CA ILE A 676 6.19 -9.26 -8.96
C ILE A 676 5.47 -10.59 -8.89
N TYR A 677 5.34 -11.20 -7.72
CA TYR A 677 4.14 -11.98 -7.45
C TYR A 677 2.89 -11.08 -7.52
N LYS A 678 2.90 -9.81 -7.03
CA LYS A 678 1.84 -8.85 -7.42
C LYS A 678 1.97 -8.28 -8.83
N LYS A 679 3.12 -7.86 -9.40
CA LYS A 679 3.21 -7.31 -10.78
C LYS A 679 3.10 -8.34 -11.89
N THR A 680 3.24 -9.64 -11.65
CA THR A 680 2.73 -10.62 -12.63
C THR A 680 1.20 -10.61 -12.55
N LEU A 681 0.59 -10.65 -11.36
CA LEU A 681 -0.86 -10.52 -11.16
C LEU A 681 -1.45 -9.12 -11.51
N PHE A 682 -0.64 -8.07 -11.59
CA PHE A 682 -1.04 -6.66 -11.77
C PHE A 682 -0.10 -5.91 -12.76
N ASN A 683 0.47 -6.60 -13.76
CA ASN A 683 1.13 -5.93 -14.88
C ASN A 683 0.04 -5.44 -15.83
N ARG A 684 0.17 -4.20 -16.31
CA ARG A 684 -0.82 -3.55 -17.19
C ARG A 684 -0.71 -4.01 -18.66
N CYS A 685 -0.46 -5.30 -18.84
CA CYS A 685 -0.04 -5.98 -20.07
C CYS A 685 -0.44 -7.46 -19.98
N ASN A 686 -1.73 -7.74 -20.21
CA ASN A 686 -2.39 -9.01 -19.85
C ASN A 686 -1.77 -10.26 -20.49
N GLU A 687 -1.06 -10.15 -21.62
CA GLU A 687 -0.39 -11.32 -22.22
C GLU A 687 0.70 -11.91 -21.32
N ILE A 688 1.38 -11.11 -20.49
CA ILE A 688 2.46 -11.60 -19.61
C ILE A 688 1.90 -12.56 -18.54
N GLN A 689 0.61 -12.47 -18.22
CA GLN A 689 -0.09 -13.39 -17.32
C GLN A 689 -0.40 -14.74 -17.95
N ARG A 690 -0.55 -14.81 -19.28
CA ARG A 690 -0.90 -16.04 -20.01
C ARG A 690 0.28 -16.98 -20.22
N TYR A 691 1.50 -16.48 -20.10
CA TYR A 691 2.73 -17.30 -20.10
C TYR A 691 3.55 -17.11 -18.83
N PRO A 692 3.13 -17.69 -17.70
CA PRO A 692 3.97 -17.71 -16.52
C PRO A 692 5.13 -18.69 -16.77
N THR A 693 6.37 -18.20 -16.75
CA THR A 693 7.53 -19.02 -16.36
C THR A 693 7.32 -19.65 -14.97
N ALA A 694 6.41 -19.09 -14.17
CA ALA A 694 5.86 -19.71 -12.96
C ALA A 694 5.08 -21.03 -13.19
N LEU A 695 4.75 -21.46 -14.42
CA LEU A 695 4.15 -22.79 -14.65
C LEU A 695 5.13 -23.94 -14.40
N LEU A 696 6.46 -23.70 -14.49
CA LEU A 696 7.49 -24.62 -13.98
C LEU A 696 7.37 -24.88 -12.47
N TYR A 697 6.60 -24.07 -11.74
CA TYR A 697 6.39 -24.15 -10.29
C TYR A 697 4.99 -24.65 -9.91
N LYS A 698 4.08 -24.89 -10.87
CA LYS A 698 2.78 -25.57 -10.61
C LYS A 698 2.84 -27.09 -10.82
N GLY A 699 3.89 -27.63 -11.43
CA GLY A 699 4.14 -29.07 -11.51
C GLY A 699 4.52 -29.65 -10.14
N GLY A 700 3.68 -30.51 -9.58
CA GLY A 700 3.85 -31.08 -8.24
C GLY A 700 5.02 -32.07 -8.10
N GLY A 701 6.25 -31.56 -8.00
CA GLY A 701 7.47 -32.33 -7.74
C GLY A 701 8.16 -31.91 -6.45
N ARG A 702 8.52 -32.86 -5.57
CA ARG A 702 9.05 -32.59 -4.21
C ARG A 702 10.48 -32.02 -4.15
N ASN A 703 11.07 -31.59 -5.27
CA ASN A 703 12.46 -31.11 -5.35
C ASN A 703 12.61 -29.95 -6.37
N ILE A 704 12.37 -28.70 -5.96
CA ILE A 704 12.81 -27.49 -6.69
C ILE A 704 13.72 -26.69 -5.78
N LEU A 705 15.03 -26.80 -6.01
CA LEU A 705 16.10 -26.29 -5.12
C LEU A 705 16.52 -24.83 -5.38
N GLU A 706 15.94 -24.16 -6.36
CA GLU A 706 16.57 -23.01 -7.01
C GLU A 706 16.23 -21.60 -6.47
N TYR A 707 15.42 -21.47 -5.41
CA TYR A 707 15.23 -20.18 -4.72
C TYR A 707 16.33 -19.85 -3.67
N LYS A 708 17.51 -20.49 -3.77
CA LYS A 708 18.76 -20.06 -3.11
C LYS A 708 19.35 -18.78 -3.73
N ALA A 709 18.96 -18.40 -4.95
CA ALA A 709 19.44 -17.18 -5.62
C ALA A 709 19.18 -15.91 -4.79
N ILE A 710 18.09 -15.89 -4.01
CA ILE A 710 17.59 -14.77 -3.19
C ILE A 710 18.40 -14.51 -1.90
N GLU A 711 19.72 -14.54 -2.08
CA GLU A 711 20.86 -14.49 -1.14
C GLU A 711 22.20 -14.27 -1.88
N ILE A 712 22.25 -14.44 -3.19
CA ILE A 712 23.33 -13.94 -4.04
C ILE A 712 23.24 -12.42 -4.17
N TYR A 713 22.12 -11.79 -3.86
CA TYR A 713 21.98 -10.39 -4.24
C TYR A 713 21.56 -9.47 -3.13
N PHE A 714 22.48 -9.25 -2.22
CA PHE A 714 22.68 -7.95 -1.63
C PHE A 714 24.16 -7.77 -1.27
N PHE A 715 25.16 -8.57 -1.79
CA PHE A 715 26.65 -8.43 -1.70
C PHE A 715 27.55 -7.73 -2.77
N ILE A 716 27.30 -7.57 -4.10
CA ILE A 716 27.94 -6.51 -4.95
C ILE A 716 28.60 -5.41 -4.08
N PRO A 717 28.06 -4.78 -3.01
CA PRO A 717 28.91 -3.95 -2.18
C PRO A 717 29.81 -4.52 -1.10
N LYS A 718 30.50 -5.59 -1.40
CA LYS A 718 31.93 -5.50 -1.12
C LYS A 718 32.74 -5.46 -2.41
N GLN A 719 32.12 -5.69 -3.57
CA GLN A 719 32.70 -5.36 -4.87
C GLN A 719 33.03 -3.88 -4.95
N PRO A 720 34.22 -3.58 -5.45
CA PRO A 720 34.64 -2.24 -5.81
C PRO A 720 33.71 -1.47 -6.77
N ASP A 721 33.99 -0.17 -6.96
CA ASP A 721 33.32 0.79 -7.87
C ASP A 721 31.82 1.07 -7.69
N ALA A 722 31.03 0.16 -7.11
CA ALA A 722 29.68 0.49 -6.68
C ALA A 722 29.68 1.67 -5.69
N ARG A 723 30.87 2.12 -5.22
CA ARG A 723 31.02 3.37 -4.51
C ARG A 723 30.38 4.53 -5.24
N ASP A 724 30.90 4.88 -6.40
CA ASP A 724 30.52 6.15 -7.02
C ASP A 724 29.23 5.99 -7.83
N CYS A 725 28.91 4.76 -8.21
CA CYS A 725 27.64 4.46 -8.86
C CYS A 725 26.45 4.88 -8.01
N LEU A 726 26.46 4.55 -6.73
CA LEU A 726 25.24 4.56 -5.90
C LEU A 726 25.21 5.62 -4.86
N SER A 727 26.25 6.44 -4.96
CA SER A 727 26.35 7.87 -4.80
C SER A 727 25.31 8.64 -5.63
N HIS A 728 24.40 7.94 -6.32
CA HIS A 728 23.36 8.56 -7.13
C HIS A 728 21.94 7.91 -7.12
N ILE A 729 21.55 7.07 -6.14
CA ILE A 729 20.18 6.53 -5.87
C ILE A 729 19.19 7.59 -5.45
N ARG A 730 17.93 7.64 -5.94
CA ARG A 730 16.95 8.77 -5.79
C ARG A 730 15.86 8.57 -4.76
N GLU A 731 15.51 7.31 -4.67
CA GLU A 731 14.16 6.87 -4.49
C GLU A 731 14.36 5.39 -4.68
N LEU A 732 14.53 4.69 -3.58
CA LEU A 732 14.55 3.26 -3.58
C LEU A 732 13.35 2.72 -2.84
N ILE A 733 13.34 1.44 -2.47
CA ILE A 733 12.11 0.69 -2.71
C ILE A 733 12.05 -0.69 -1.94
N CYS A 734 11.84 -1.13 -0.66
CA CYS A 734 11.87 -2.64 -0.34
C CYS A 734 11.03 -3.46 0.69
N THR A 735 10.54 -4.61 0.23
CA THR A 735 9.38 -5.33 0.80
C THR A 735 9.37 -6.89 0.65
N THR A 736 10.49 -7.59 0.34
CA THR A 736 10.54 -9.10 0.32
C THR A 736 10.73 -9.74 1.69
N LYS A 737 10.94 -11.07 1.82
CA LYS A 737 10.97 -11.78 3.12
C LYS A 737 12.17 -12.79 3.32
N ARG A 738 13.32 -12.39 3.89
CA ARG A 738 14.60 -13.18 4.17
C ARG A 738 15.33 -12.71 5.44
N ASN A 739 16.55 -13.18 5.80
CA ASN A 739 17.41 -12.70 6.92
C ASN A 739 18.38 -11.50 6.50
N LYS A 740 18.85 -10.52 7.35
CA LYS A 740 19.65 -9.27 7.01
C LYS A 740 20.35 -8.41 8.15
N ALA A 741 21.53 -7.75 8.15
CA ALA A 741 21.89 -6.77 9.24
C ALA A 741 22.97 -5.70 8.91
N ASP A 742 23.09 -5.42 7.63
CA ASP A 742 24.06 -4.56 6.94
C ASP A 742 23.22 -3.68 5.99
N PHE A 743 23.30 -3.68 4.65
CA PHE A 743 22.40 -2.91 3.74
C PHE A 743 22.03 -1.56 4.31
N PHE A 744 20.90 -1.24 4.92
CA PHE A 744 20.77 0.13 5.41
C PHE A 744 21.75 0.51 6.52
N LEU A 745 22.46 -0.45 7.08
CA LEU A 745 23.68 -0.17 7.78
C LEU A 745 24.95 -0.17 6.92
N THR A 746 25.08 -0.90 5.83
CA THR A 746 26.05 -0.41 4.83
C THR A 746 25.53 0.81 4.05
N LEU A 747 24.35 1.36 4.42
CA LEU A 747 23.96 2.72 4.21
C LEU A 747 24.78 3.58 5.24
N SER A 748 24.26 4.71 5.68
CA SER A 748 24.59 5.72 6.73
C SER A 748 25.84 6.65 6.79
N LYS A 749 27.05 6.20 6.45
CA LYS A 749 28.29 6.99 6.21
C LYS A 749 28.66 7.73 4.84
N TYR A 750 28.07 7.55 3.63
CA TYR A 750 28.00 8.26 2.29
C TYR A 750 26.76 8.26 1.29
N VAL A 751 25.46 8.00 1.63
CA VAL A 751 24.24 8.28 0.78
C VAL A 751 23.17 9.21 1.41
N HIS A 752 23.24 10.54 1.20
CA HIS A 752 22.67 11.53 2.13
C HIS A 752 21.48 12.49 1.67
N LYS A 753 20.70 12.45 0.56
CA LYS A 753 19.72 13.49 0.07
C LYS A 753 18.19 13.51 -0.66
N LEU A 754 17.05 12.72 -1.11
CA LEU A 754 16.17 11.36 -1.52
C LEU A 754 14.82 12.09 -1.86
N VAL A 755 13.67 11.51 -2.14
CA VAL A 755 12.45 12.34 -1.91
C VAL A 755 11.26 11.59 -1.50
N LYS A 756 11.17 10.33 -1.97
CA LYS A 756 9.35 7.67 -1.21
C LYS A 756 9.75 6.51 -0.17
N LEU A 757 8.84 5.94 0.66
CA LEU A 757 9.20 4.95 1.73
C LEU A 757 8.39 3.59 2.00
N GLU A 758 7.46 3.04 1.16
CA GLU A 758 6.78 1.66 1.07
C GLU A 758 7.35 0.32 1.60
N ILE A 759 8.28 0.23 2.53
CA ILE A 759 8.87 -1.07 2.89
C ILE A 759 7.87 -2.00 3.63
N ASP A 760 7.59 -3.17 3.08
CA ASP A 760 6.98 -4.33 3.74
C ASP A 760 8.06 -4.87 4.60
N ILE A 761 7.68 -5.05 5.82
CA ILE A 761 8.46 -5.64 6.82
C ILE A 761 7.55 -6.83 7.20
N ASP A 762 7.91 -8.08 6.83
CA ASP A 762 7.32 -9.38 7.27
C ASP A 762 8.09 -10.69 6.89
N TYR A 763 8.18 -11.72 7.76
CA TYR A 763 8.70 -13.09 7.42
C TYR A 763 7.74 -14.28 7.71
N PRO A 764 7.85 -15.39 6.94
CA PRO A 764 7.11 -16.65 7.20
C PRO A 764 7.47 -17.40 8.50
N ASN A 765 6.61 -18.33 8.95
CA ASN A 765 6.81 -19.19 10.15
C ASN A 765 7.35 -20.59 9.88
N VAL A 766 7.99 -20.74 8.72
CA VAL A 766 8.06 -22.04 8.06
C VAL A 766 9.51 -22.52 8.05
N LYS A 767 9.83 -23.47 8.94
CA LYS A 767 11.18 -24.06 9.10
C LYS A 767 11.78 -24.69 7.84
N TYR A 768 11.03 -24.84 6.75
CA TYR A 768 11.41 -25.56 5.51
C TYR A 768 12.70 -25.07 4.84
N TYR A 769 13.17 -23.85 5.12
CA TYR A 769 14.45 -23.32 4.62
C TYR A 769 15.44 -22.94 5.73
N GLY A 770 15.19 -23.38 6.97
CA GLY A 770 16.07 -23.15 8.11
C GLY A 770 16.14 -21.71 8.65
N ILE A 771 15.32 -20.79 8.13
CA ILE A 771 15.14 -19.40 8.62
C ILE A 771 13.79 -19.32 9.37
N SER A 772 13.71 -18.49 10.41
CA SER A 772 12.48 -18.20 11.18
C SER A 772 12.38 -16.71 11.54
N ARG A 773 11.20 -16.27 12.01
CA ARG A 773 10.99 -14.97 12.69
C ARG A 773 11.74 -14.99 14.03
N ASP A 774 12.63 -14.04 14.25
CA ASP A 774 13.78 -14.10 15.15
C ASP A 774 13.99 -12.85 16.03
N ARG A 775 14.66 -13.01 17.18
CA ARG A 775 15.21 -11.93 18.00
C ARG A 775 16.73 -12.01 18.23
N ASN A 776 17.47 -12.90 17.56
CA ASN A 776 18.65 -12.40 16.87
C ASN A 776 18.10 -11.75 15.62
N ASN A 777 17.71 -12.55 14.62
CA ASN A 777 17.47 -12.19 13.22
C ASN A 777 16.19 -11.47 12.87
N LEU A 778 15.53 -10.91 13.86
CA LEU A 778 15.09 -9.58 13.63
C LEU A 778 15.46 -8.61 14.70
N LYS A 779 15.32 -8.87 16.02
CA LYS A 779 15.56 -7.83 17.08
C LYS A 779 16.70 -6.82 16.69
N ASN A 780 17.83 -7.30 16.14
CA ASN A 780 18.89 -6.55 15.40
C ASN A 780 18.24 -6.01 14.08
N GLU A 781 17.24 -5.14 14.16
CA GLU A 781 16.71 -4.37 13.04
C GLU A 781 16.58 -2.91 13.47
N VAL A 782 16.16 -2.65 14.72
CA VAL A 782 15.63 -1.35 15.12
C VAL A 782 16.60 -0.22 15.14
N ALA A 783 17.62 -0.30 15.99
CA ALA A 783 18.74 0.63 16.02
C ALA A 783 19.17 1.09 14.61
N ASN A 784 19.20 0.15 13.70
CA ASN A 784 19.78 0.21 12.38
C ASN A 784 18.76 0.31 11.27
N LEU A 785 17.52 0.56 11.66
CA LEU A 785 16.84 1.59 10.99
C LEU A 785 16.51 2.84 11.81
N VAL A 786 17.05 3.01 13.00
CA VAL A 786 16.98 4.30 13.68
C VAL A 786 17.96 5.33 13.14
N GLU A 787 19.21 5.14 13.44
CA GLU A 787 20.39 5.92 13.06
C GLU A 787 20.46 6.75 11.71
N LEU A 788 20.25 6.22 10.49
CA LEU A 788 20.63 6.80 9.16
C LEU A 788 19.72 7.92 8.75
N ILE A 789 18.49 7.87 9.21
CA ILE A 789 17.52 8.94 9.06
C ILE A 789 18.02 10.25 9.62
N HIS A 790 19.13 10.22 10.37
CA HIS A 790 19.61 11.30 11.18
C HIS A 790 19.94 12.57 10.41
N ASN A 791 19.61 12.81 9.14
CA ASN A 791 20.33 13.83 8.39
C ASN A 791 19.58 14.94 7.57
N GLN A 792 18.24 14.97 7.39
CA GLN A 792 17.42 16.05 6.77
C GLN A 792 17.84 17.52 7.01
N GLN A 793 18.65 17.94 6.07
CA GLN A 793 18.38 19.00 5.09
C GLN A 793 17.07 19.04 4.23
N HIS A 794 16.90 18.25 3.17
CA HIS A 794 16.22 18.67 1.92
C HIS A 794 14.74 18.35 1.69
N LEU A 795 14.41 17.11 1.17
CA LEU A 795 11.98 14.97 1.87
C LEU A 795 10.46 15.25 1.55
N SER A 796 9.74 14.24 1.04
CA SER A 796 8.30 14.24 1.25
C SER A 796 7.52 12.94 1.49
N HIS A 797 7.91 11.67 1.22
CA HIS A 797 6.92 10.56 1.37
C HIS A 797 7.34 9.28 2.09
N LEU A 798 6.42 8.71 2.85
CA LEU A 798 6.49 7.37 3.41
C LEU A 798 5.40 6.46 2.86
N ILE A 799 5.71 5.17 2.74
CA ILE A 799 4.73 4.07 2.78
C ILE A 799 5.31 2.88 3.60
N LEU A 800 4.69 1.69 3.71
CA LEU A 800 5.14 0.57 4.58
C LEU A 800 4.18 -0.64 4.49
N HIS A 801 4.48 -1.91 4.88
CA HIS A 801 3.47 -3.02 4.92
C HIS A 801 3.22 -3.93 6.15
N HIS A 802 4.08 -4.16 7.15
CA HIS A 802 3.71 -4.73 8.49
C HIS A 802 4.87 -4.45 9.45
N CYS A 803 4.77 -4.63 10.79
CA CYS A 803 5.79 -4.02 11.71
C CYS A 803 6.42 -4.68 13.04
N PRO A 804 6.42 -6.00 13.39
CA PRO A 804 6.11 -6.51 14.73
C PRO A 804 6.88 -6.09 16.04
N VAL A 805 7.24 -4.84 16.31
CA VAL A 805 8.11 -4.38 17.45
C VAL A 805 8.40 -2.91 17.36
N ASP A 806 8.69 -2.31 18.51
CA ASP A 806 9.22 -0.97 18.74
C ASP A 806 8.69 0.11 17.77
N PHE A 807 7.82 1.02 18.20
CA PHE A 807 7.25 2.15 17.41
C PHE A 807 7.20 3.44 18.28
N HIS A 808 7.89 3.34 19.42
CA HIS A 808 8.51 4.37 20.26
C HIS A 808 9.81 5.10 19.72
N LEU A 809 11.08 4.58 19.69
CA LEU A 809 12.24 5.18 18.95
C LEU A 809 12.05 5.82 17.59
N LEU A 810 11.93 5.16 16.44
CA LEU A 810 11.63 5.89 15.22
C LEU A 810 10.45 6.93 15.36
N MET A 811 9.61 6.91 16.41
CA MET A 811 8.47 7.75 16.91
C MET A 811 8.87 8.86 17.85
N LYS A 812 10.17 8.95 18.06
CA LYS A 812 10.80 9.69 19.12
C LYS A 812 12.14 10.21 18.69
N GLU A 813 13.00 9.28 18.35
CA GLU A 813 14.06 9.35 17.38
C GLU A 813 13.44 9.70 16.04
N LEU A 814 12.10 9.73 15.92
CA LEU A 814 11.43 10.83 15.26
C LEU A 814 10.39 11.63 16.10
N ARG A 815 10.81 12.51 17.04
CA ARG A 815 10.11 13.56 17.82
C ARG A 815 10.90 14.84 18.26
N GLU A 816 12.21 14.79 18.33
CA GLU A 816 13.10 15.93 18.61
C GLU A 816 14.46 16.09 17.81
N SER A 817 14.79 15.68 16.51
CA SER A 817 15.47 15.97 15.10
C SER A 817 14.84 16.76 13.87
N GLN A 818 13.89 16.17 13.09
CA GLN A 818 12.84 16.65 12.10
C GLN A 818 12.49 18.15 11.97
N ALA A 819 11.29 18.72 12.02
CA ALA A 819 9.85 18.26 12.08
C ALA A 819 9.24 18.95 10.75
N LYS A 820 10.06 19.64 9.91
CA LYS A 820 9.63 20.68 8.94
C LYS A 820 9.63 20.29 7.45
N ARG A 821 9.53 18.99 7.10
CA ARG A 821 9.43 18.56 5.68
C ARG A 821 8.63 17.31 5.30
N LEU A 822 8.25 16.36 6.18
CA LEU A 822 7.46 15.21 5.67
C LEU A 822 6.17 15.76 5.11
N LYS A 823 5.75 15.27 3.94
CA LYS A 823 4.47 15.64 3.36
C LYS A 823 3.53 14.46 3.40
N VAL A 824 3.94 13.25 3.03
CA VAL A 824 3.10 12.07 2.92
C VAL A 824 3.54 10.99 3.88
N LEU A 825 2.66 10.52 4.74
CA LEU A 825 2.79 9.26 5.43
C LEU A 825 1.91 8.22 4.75
N LYS A 826 2.41 7.00 4.55
CA LYS A 826 1.55 5.83 4.38
C LYS A 826 2.02 4.66 5.22
N LEU A 827 1.12 3.87 5.80
CA LEU A 827 1.47 2.71 6.63
C LEU A 827 0.48 1.58 6.36
N MET A 828 0.89 0.50 5.67
CA MET A 828 0.01 -0.61 5.23
C MET A 828 0.24 -1.87 6.11
N GLY A 829 -0.70 -2.81 6.24
CA GLY A 829 -0.66 -4.08 7.00
C GLY A 829 -0.18 -3.99 8.47
N ILE A 830 -0.19 -2.80 9.04
CA ILE A 830 0.37 -2.50 10.36
C ILE A 830 -0.54 -2.91 11.50
N LYS A 831 0.01 -2.93 12.71
CA LYS A 831 -0.60 -3.24 14.00
C LYS A 831 -0.07 -2.16 15.03
N PHE A 832 -0.59 -1.92 16.25
CA PHE A 832 -0.63 -0.55 16.86
C PHE A 832 -0.40 -0.20 18.40
N ASP A 833 -0.51 -1.06 19.42
CA ASP A 833 -0.49 -0.84 20.90
C ASP A 833 -1.19 0.44 21.39
N ASP A 834 -0.47 1.47 21.81
CA ASP A 834 -0.90 2.29 22.95
C ASP A 834 -1.34 3.70 22.62
N MET A 835 -1.96 4.43 23.56
CA MET A 835 -2.23 5.84 23.24
C MET A 835 -0.97 6.73 23.31
N LYS A 836 0.27 6.21 23.13
CA LYS A 836 1.44 6.96 22.61
C LYS A 836 1.50 6.83 21.16
N ALA A 837 1.08 5.65 20.72
CA ALA A 837 1.49 4.98 19.54
C ALA A 837 1.48 6.00 18.48
N LEU A 838 0.49 6.81 18.45
CA LEU A 838 0.20 7.71 17.39
C LEU A 838 -0.12 9.07 18.05
N SER A 839 0.11 9.16 19.34
CA SER A 839 -0.27 10.26 20.18
C SER A 839 0.52 11.40 19.67
N HIS A 840 1.79 11.42 19.94
CA HIS A 840 2.60 12.53 19.60
C HIS A 840 2.75 12.78 18.12
N VAL A 841 2.15 13.91 17.69
CA VAL A 841 1.83 14.24 16.31
C VAL A 841 1.31 15.69 16.10
N THR A 842 1.37 16.75 16.93
CA THR A 842 0.90 18.12 16.48
C THR A 842 1.96 19.14 16.01
N SER A 843 2.96 18.72 15.25
CA SER A 843 4.10 19.54 14.84
C SER A 843 4.84 19.18 13.53
N ILE A 844 4.59 18.13 12.70
CA ILE A 844 4.95 18.21 11.23
C ILE A 844 4.00 19.17 10.61
N LEU A 845 4.27 20.41 10.90
CA LEU A 845 3.65 21.57 10.31
C LEU A 845 3.54 21.37 8.80
N SER A 846 4.46 20.61 8.16
CA SER A 846 4.41 20.20 6.75
C SER A 846 3.62 18.92 6.34
N LEU A 847 2.92 18.18 7.22
CA LEU A 847 2.25 16.93 6.80
C LEU A 847 1.03 17.26 5.94
N GLN A 848 1.10 16.88 4.68
CA GLN A 848 0.09 17.08 3.66
C GLN A 848 -0.74 15.83 3.40
N LYS A 849 -0.23 14.62 3.67
CA LYS A 849 -0.95 13.36 3.54
C LYS A 849 -0.66 12.36 4.66
N LEU A 850 -1.67 11.63 5.08
CA LEU A 850 -1.69 10.38 5.81
C LEU A 850 -2.40 9.33 4.94
N GLN A 851 -1.98 8.08 4.99
CA GLN A 851 -2.60 7.01 4.21
C GLN A 851 -2.36 5.64 4.89
N LEU A 852 -3.34 4.78 5.14
CA LEU A 852 -3.16 3.61 6.01
C LEU A 852 -3.96 2.43 5.45
N TYR A 853 -3.36 1.26 5.31
CA TYR A 853 -3.96 0.20 4.46
C TYR A 853 -3.96 -1.17 5.15
N ASN A 854 -5.05 -1.94 5.19
CA ASN A 854 -5.06 -3.29 5.79
C ASN A 854 -4.52 -3.39 7.24
N CYS A 855 -4.47 -2.30 7.99
CA CYS A 855 -3.85 -2.36 9.31
C CYS A 855 -4.78 -3.10 10.34
N THR A 856 -4.35 -3.49 11.56
CA THR A 856 -5.18 -4.24 12.56
C THR A 856 -4.88 -3.99 14.08
N PHE A 857 -5.85 -3.98 15.03
CA PHE A 857 -5.93 -3.04 16.20
C PHE A 857 -6.33 -3.57 17.64
N GLN A 858 -6.72 -2.72 18.61
CA GLN A 858 -6.61 -2.90 20.09
C GLN A 858 -7.66 -3.60 20.95
N ASN A 859 -7.50 -4.92 21.12
CA ASN A 859 -8.01 -5.54 22.32
C ASN A 859 -6.97 -5.22 23.39
N ASN A 860 -7.14 -4.13 24.18
CA ASN A 860 -6.87 -3.45 27.36
C ASN A 860 -7.78 -2.36 28.06
N GLU A 861 -8.87 -2.79 28.67
CA GLU A 861 -10.15 -2.08 28.73
C GLU A 861 -10.20 -0.89 29.66
N HIS A 862 -9.44 0.14 29.29
CA HIS A 862 -9.20 1.34 30.06
C HIS A 862 -8.44 2.27 29.14
N TYR A 863 -8.99 3.46 28.89
CA TYR A 863 -8.45 4.57 28.09
C TYR A 863 -8.72 5.90 28.77
N ASP A 864 -9.98 6.03 29.16
CA ASP A 864 -10.81 6.95 29.98
C ASP A 864 -10.19 8.12 30.71
N ASP A 865 -8.91 7.98 31.00
CA ASP A 865 -8.11 9.14 31.14
C ASP A 865 -8.28 10.04 29.89
N VAL A 866 -8.66 11.30 30.14
CA VAL A 866 -9.60 12.09 29.30
C VAL A 866 -8.96 13.24 28.52
N ASP A 867 -8.06 13.98 29.18
CA ASP A 867 -7.10 14.90 28.60
C ASP A 867 -5.88 14.21 27.79
N TYR A 868 -4.54 13.84 27.92
CA TYR A 868 -3.12 13.83 28.57
C TYR A 868 -1.93 14.90 28.91
N PHE A 869 -1.11 15.82 28.29
CA PHE A 869 -0.81 16.90 27.25
C PHE A 869 -1.23 18.44 27.40
N SER A 870 -2.51 18.82 27.25
CA SER A 870 -3.30 20.05 27.45
C SER A 870 -2.97 21.33 26.67
N GLU A 871 -2.23 21.18 25.58
CA GLU A 871 -1.81 22.24 24.68
C GLU A 871 -2.73 22.38 23.44
N LYS A 872 -3.02 23.59 22.99
CA LYS A 872 -3.61 23.79 21.67
C LYS A 872 -2.53 23.62 20.63
N LEU A 873 -2.70 22.74 19.65
CA LEU A 873 -1.84 22.75 18.47
C LEU A 873 -2.67 22.64 17.18
N TYR A 874 -2.00 22.57 16.02
CA TYR A 874 -2.62 22.71 14.68
C TYR A 874 -1.75 22.08 13.57
N LEU A 875 -2.35 21.38 12.57
CA LEU A 875 -1.74 20.88 11.33
C LEU A 875 -2.24 21.70 10.13
N PRO A 876 -1.56 22.79 9.76
CA PRO A 876 -2.07 23.65 8.68
C PRO A 876 -2.11 22.98 7.30
N GLU A 877 -1.24 22.01 7.06
CA GLU A 877 -0.93 21.51 5.70
C GLU A 877 -1.76 20.30 5.24
N LEU A 878 -2.54 19.64 6.11
CA LEU A 878 -3.14 18.35 5.77
C LEU A 878 -4.28 18.47 4.76
N ASN A 879 -4.11 17.80 3.62
CA ASN A 879 -5.10 17.68 2.53
C ASN A 879 -5.41 16.21 2.15
N THR A 880 -4.47 15.31 2.38
CA THR A 880 -4.43 13.84 2.22
C THR A 880 -4.78 12.94 3.41
N ILE A 881 -5.86 12.18 3.47
CA ILE A 881 -6.08 11.20 4.55
C ILE A 881 -6.77 9.95 3.97
N ASP A 882 -6.15 8.77 4.05
CA ASP A 882 -6.45 7.70 3.08
C ASP A 882 -6.35 6.26 3.62
N LEU A 883 -7.40 5.68 4.20
CA LEU A 883 -7.31 4.70 5.30
C LEU A 883 -7.74 3.24 5.05
N ASN A 884 -8.07 2.92 3.82
CA ASN A 884 -8.40 1.63 3.23
C ASN A 884 -8.22 0.35 4.06
N ASN A 885 -9.29 -0.40 4.33
CA ASN A 885 -9.21 -1.75 4.91
C ASN A 885 -8.47 -1.83 6.26
N SER A 886 -8.15 -0.68 6.87
CA SER A 886 -7.55 -0.53 8.20
C SER A 886 -8.63 0.04 9.09
N TYR A 887 -8.72 -0.35 10.34
CA TYR A 887 -9.92 -0.27 11.16
C TYR A 887 -9.73 0.73 12.36
N ILE A 888 -9.86 2.06 12.06
CA ILE A 888 -9.39 3.39 12.59
C ILE A 888 -10.21 4.23 13.71
N PRO A 889 -10.66 3.80 14.92
CA PRO A 889 -11.63 4.33 15.98
C PRO A 889 -11.83 5.66 16.72
N HIS A 890 -12.59 5.62 17.84
CA HIS A 890 -13.34 6.67 18.50
C HIS A 890 -12.55 7.67 19.34
N GLN A 891 -11.44 7.40 20.06
CA GLN A 891 -10.80 8.19 21.16
C GLN A 891 -9.38 8.67 20.93
N PHE A 892 -8.81 8.21 19.85
CA PHE A 892 -8.56 9.19 18.85
C PHE A 892 -9.79 9.24 17.84
N LEU A 893 -9.97 8.83 16.55
CA LEU A 893 -10.89 9.29 15.40
C LEU A 893 -12.16 10.04 15.68
N GLN A 894 -12.60 10.26 16.87
CA GLN A 894 -12.46 11.62 17.35
C GLN A 894 -10.99 12.12 17.09
N CYS A 895 -9.93 12.14 17.94
CA CYS A 895 -8.40 12.15 17.73
C CYS A 895 -7.77 13.06 16.57
N LEU A 896 -6.77 13.04 15.43
CA LEU A 896 -6.29 13.80 13.94
C LEU A 896 -6.89 14.90 12.77
N LEU A 897 -8.09 15.23 12.18
CA LEU A 897 -8.69 16.31 11.21
C LEU A 897 -9.17 17.85 11.46
N GLN A 898 -9.96 18.38 12.44
CA GLN A 898 -10.37 19.79 12.79
C GLN A 898 -9.29 20.84 12.80
N ILE A 899 -8.37 20.65 13.75
CA ILE A 899 -7.10 21.36 13.81
C ILE A 899 -6.19 20.93 12.65
N CYS A 900 -6.63 20.10 11.69
CA CYS A 900 -6.05 20.05 10.35
C CYS A 900 -6.61 21.21 9.51
N SER A 901 -6.24 21.30 8.24
CA SER A 901 -6.79 22.32 7.37
C SER A 901 -8.29 22.09 7.18
N SER A 902 -9.13 23.12 7.36
CA SER A 902 -10.50 23.13 6.81
C SER A 902 -10.51 22.99 5.27
N ASN A 903 -9.33 23.13 4.65
CA ASN A 903 -9.00 22.81 3.27
C ASN A 903 -8.69 21.31 3.03
N LEU A 904 -9.22 20.38 3.84
CA LEU A 904 -8.96 18.95 3.62
C LEU A 904 -9.62 18.49 2.31
N GLU A 905 -8.86 17.78 1.47
CA GLU A 905 -9.25 17.49 0.08
C GLU A 905 -9.50 16.01 -0.19
N TYR A 906 -8.92 15.08 0.55
CA TYR A 906 -9.06 13.63 0.32
C TYR A 906 -9.26 12.94 1.65
N LEU A 907 -10.23 12.03 1.65
CA LEU A 907 -10.68 11.29 2.81
C LEU A 907 -11.09 9.86 2.45
N ASP A 908 -10.18 8.88 2.47
CA ASP A 908 -10.58 7.50 2.85
C ASP A 908 -10.39 7.39 4.36
N ILE A 909 -11.22 6.62 5.04
CA ILE A 909 -11.39 6.60 6.48
C ILE A 909 -11.46 5.19 7.17
N GLY A 910 -11.36 4.05 6.47
CA GLY A 910 -10.90 2.78 7.08
C GLY A 910 -11.81 1.53 7.25
N LYS A 911 -12.14 1.11 8.52
CA LYS A 911 -12.88 -0.07 9.05
C LYS A 911 -13.46 -0.23 10.58
N THR A 912 -14.40 0.49 11.26
CA THR A 912 -14.94 0.23 12.70
C THR A 912 -15.23 -1.18 13.37
N SER A 913 -15.54 -1.12 14.68
CA SER A 913 -16.41 -1.89 15.59
C SER A 913 -17.08 -0.92 16.56
N PHE A 914 -17.67 -1.38 17.68
CA PHE A 914 -18.46 -0.53 18.58
C PHE A 914 -18.23 -0.83 20.03
N THR A 915 -17.01 -1.26 20.38
CA THR A 915 -16.47 -0.92 21.68
C THR A 915 -16.17 0.55 21.72
N GLY A 916 -17.29 1.31 21.75
CA GLY A 916 -18.36 3.76 22.68
C GLY A 916 -17.64 5.02 23.27
N ASN A 917 -17.50 6.14 22.54
CA ASN A 917 -18.39 7.24 22.94
C ASN A 917 -19.37 7.55 21.83
N PRO A 918 -20.64 7.27 22.14
CA PRO A 918 -21.82 7.79 21.50
C PRO A 918 -22.00 9.26 21.28
N MET A 919 -21.02 10.15 21.45
CA MET A 919 -21.32 11.58 21.56
C MET A 919 -20.73 12.45 20.45
N PHE A 920 -19.55 12.14 19.97
CA PHE A 920 -18.97 12.71 18.76
C PHE A 920 -19.11 11.40 17.88
N ASN A 921 -19.94 11.40 16.83
CA ASN A 921 -19.98 10.44 15.69
C ASN A 921 -19.39 11.18 14.55
N PRO A 922 -18.78 10.46 13.62
CA PRO A 922 -18.00 10.93 12.48
C PRO A 922 -18.66 12.04 11.67
N ILE A 923 -18.71 11.92 10.37
CA ILE A 923 -19.90 12.31 9.67
C ILE A 923 -19.94 13.92 9.71
N GLU A 924 -20.91 14.63 10.30
CA GLU A 924 -21.17 16.12 10.24
C GLU A 924 -20.39 17.08 11.13
N PHE A 925 -19.11 16.83 11.39
CA PHE A 925 -18.13 17.93 11.41
C PHE A 925 -17.58 18.17 10.00
N ALA A 926 -17.57 17.16 9.10
CA ALA A 926 -17.16 17.34 7.70
C ALA A 926 -18.07 18.38 7.08
N SER A 927 -19.37 18.22 7.36
CA SER A 927 -20.44 19.20 7.24
C SER A 927 -20.09 20.66 7.46
N THR A 928 -19.67 20.93 8.69
CA THR A 928 -19.73 22.23 9.30
C THR A 928 -18.39 22.93 9.12
N ASN A 929 -17.36 22.18 8.68
CA ASN A 929 -15.97 22.62 8.67
C ASN A 929 -15.13 22.15 7.45
N PHE A 930 -15.63 21.29 6.54
CA PHE A 930 -14.98 20.90 5.27
C PHE A 930 -15.91 21.03 4.05
N SER A 931 -15.85 22.16 3.35
CA SER A 931 -16.51 22.33 2.04
C SER A 931 -15.66 21.84 0.85
N ASN A 932 -14.35 21.67 1.03
CA ASN A 932 -13.37 21.55 -0.07
C ASN A 932 -13.01 20.11 -0.51
N LEU A 933 -13.80 19.12 -0.10
CA LEU A 933 -13.49 17.71 -0.31
C LEU A 933 -13.55 17.31 -1.80
N LYS A 934 -12.45 16.77 -2.30
CA LYS A 934 -12.25 16.24 -3.66
C LYS A 934 -12.34 14.74 -3.70
N TYR A 935 -11.76 14.04 -2.72
CA TYR A 935 -11.88 12.60 -2.57
C TYR A 935 -12.58 12.28 -1.24
N PHE A 936 -13.57 11.41 -1.31
CA PHE A 936 -14.06 10.51 -0.29
C PHE A 936 -13.81 9.09 -0.79
N LYS A 937 -13.24 8.22 0.03
CA LYS A 937 -13.81 6.90 0.22
C LYS A 937 -14.71 7.05 1.42
N CYS A 938 -15.57 6.08 1.62
CA CYS A 938 -16.15 5.90 2.90
C CYS A 938 -16.32 4.42 3.23
N GLY A 939 -17.04 4.19 4.29
CA GLY A 939 -18.43 3.93 4.01
C GLY A 939 -19.35 4.35 5.15
N LEU A 940 -20.63 3.92 5.21
CA LEU A 940 -21.80 4.60 5.82
C LEU A 940 -23.14 3.81 6.03
N GLN A 941 -23.82 3.93 7.16
CA GLN A 941 -24.78 2.88 7.58
C GLN A 941 -26.22 3.34 7.66
N PRO A 942 -27.16 2.65 8.34
CA PRO A 942 -28.53 2.95 8.03
C PRO A 942 -28.86 4.32 8.54
N PHE A 943 -28.19 4.89 9.58
CA PHE A 943 -28.44 6.28 10.02
C PHE A 943 -28.31 7.29 8.89
N GLU A 944 -27.83 6.85 7.75
CA GLU A 944 -26.86 7.56 6.98
C GLU A 944 -27.15 7.58 5.48
N ASN A 945 -28.25 6.97 5.15
CA ASN A 945 -29.35 7.81 4.69
C ASN A 945 -29.39 9.24 5.29
N ASN A 946 -29.33 9.41 6.60
CA ASN A 946 -30.16 10.43 7.22
C ASN A 946 -29.69 11.94 7.29
N TYR A 947 -28.53 12.54 7.89
CA TYR A 947 -27.58 13.85 8.15
C TYR A 947 -27.09 15.18 7.32
N LEU A 948 -26.36 15.09 6.16
CA LEU A 948 -25.98 15.97 4.95
C LEU A 948 -26.87 17.08 4.30
N ILE A 949 -27.90 16.81 3.44
CA ILE A 949 -28.30 17.20 2.03
C ILE A 949 -27.66 18.59 1.72
N THR A 950 -27.74 19.53 2.65
CA THR A 950 -26.82 20.66 2.84
C THR A 950 -25.28 20.53 2.52
N LEU A 951 -24.43 19.49 2.75
CA LEU A 951 -22.97 19.45 2.34
C LEU A 951 -22.45 18.91 0.97
N LEU A 952 -23.00 17.96 0.20
CA LEU A 952 -22.81 17.96 -1.27
C LEU A 952 -24.10 18.38 -1.96
N SER A 953 -24.87 19.15 -1.23
CA SER A 953 -24.81 20.56 -1.57
C SER A 953 -23.39 21.19 -1.46
N TYR A 954 -22.87 21.63 -0.29
CA TYR A 954 -21.61 22.40 -0.12
C TYR A 954 -20.32 21.96 -0.88
N SER A 955 -20.17 20.72 -1.36
CA SER A 955 -18.98 20.18 -2.03
C SER A 955 -19.26 19.53 -3.39
N SER A 956 -20.52 19.53 -3.86
CA SER A 956 -20.90 18.98 -5.18
C SER A 956 -20.08 19.53 -6.34
N ASP A 957 -19.82 20.83 -6.28
CA ASP A 957 -19.02 21.56 -7.27
C ASP A 957 -17.53 21.18 -7.25
N VAL A 958 -16.98 20.64 -6.16
CA VAL A 958 -15.54 20.34 -6.01
C VAL A 958 -15.21 18.86 -6.05
N ILE A 959 -16.15 17.99 -5.68
CA ILE A 959 -15.86 16.59 -5.40
C ILE A 959 -15.65 15.75 -6.68
N GLN A 960 -14.66 14.85 -6.60
CA GLN A 960 -14.06 14.12 -7.71
C GLN A 960 -14.11 12.62 -7.47
N SER A 961 -13.61 12.11 -6.34
CA SER A 961 -13.44 10.68 -6.12
C SER A 961 -14.20 10.25 -4.88
N ILE A 962 -15.03 9.22 -4.98
CA ILE A 962 -16.24 9.13 -4.15
C ILE A 962 -16.48 7.61 -3.84
N ILE A 963 -15.46 6.87 -3.39
CA ILE A 963 -15.50 5.40 -3.11
C ILE A 963 -16.26 5.09 -1.83
N LEU A 964 -16.60 3.83 -1.54
CA LEU A 964 -17.11 3.29 -0.28
C LEU A 964 -16.77 1.79 -0.12
N ASP A 965 -16.59 1.27 1.10
CA ASP A 965 -16.21 -0.13 1.34
C ASP A 965 -16.77 -0.75 2.66
N ASN A 966 -17.06 -2.07 2.75
CA ASN A 966 -18.01 -2.73 3.72
C ASN A 966 -17.75 -4.18 4.04
N SER A 967 -16.85 -4.76 3.26
CA SER A 967 -16.98 -6.11 2.74
C SER A 967 -16.60 -7.16 3.79
N ASP A 968 -17.47 -7.28 4.79
CA ASP A 968 -17.24 -7.95 6.07
C ASP A 968 -18.54 -8.55 6.62
N VAL A 969 -18.43 -9.55 7.46
CA VAL A 969 -19.28 -10.74 7.31
C VAL A 969 -20.59 -10.67 8.13
N SER A 970 -21.30 -9.53 8.08
CA SER A 970 -21.99 -9.00 9.26
C SER A 970 -23.39 -8.26 9.26
N PHE A 971 -23.66 -6.92 8.99
CA PHE A 971 -24.83 -6.11 9.58
C PHE A 971 -26.28 -6.47 9.12
N GLU A 972 -27.09 -5.54 8.60
CA GLU A 972 -28.41 -5.73 7.98
C GLU A 972 -28.63 -4.62 6.94
N ALA A 973 -28.56 -4.94 5.65
CA ALA A 973 -27.79 -4.14 4.73
C ALA A 973 -28.70 -3.23 3.97
N ASN A 974 -28.22 -2.02 3.76
CA ASN A 974 -29.10 -0.88 3.84
C ASN A 974 -29.96 -0.84 2.61
N ASN A 975 -31.19 -0.49 2.81
CA ASN A 975 -31.93 0.17 1.79
C ASN A 975 -31.56 1.63 1.90
N ILE A 976 -31.48 2.35 0.78
CA ILE A 976 -30.82 3.65 0.74
C ILE A 976 -31.49 4.73 -0.12
N ALA A 977 -32.80 4.58 -0.19
CA ALA A 977 -33.81 5.38 -0.85
C ALA A 977 -34.01 6.88 -0.52
N LEU A 978 -33.88 7.45 0.70
CA LEU A 978 -34.38 8.87 0.92
C LEU A 978 -33.49 9.81 0.22
N CYS A 979 -32.27 9.67 0.69
CA CYS A 979 -31.40 10.78 0.66
C CYS A 979 -30.96 10.88 -0.79
N PHE A 980 -30.64 9.71 -1.37
CA PHE A 980 -30.23 9.63 -2.73
C PHE A 980 -31.44 10.01 -3.63
N TYR A 981 -32.63 10.38 -3.15
CA TYR A 981 -33.62 11.03 -4.05
C TYR A 981 -33.13 12.39 -4.51
N LYS A 982 -32.11 12.96 -3.87
CA LYS A 982 -32.12 14.40 -3.71
C LYS A 982 -30.80 15.12 -4.02
N LEU A 983 -29.76 14.43 -4.48
CA LEU A 983 -28.61 15.05 -5.17
C LEU A 983 -28.64 15.04 -6.70
N SER A 984 -29.70 14.60 -7.37
CA SER A 984 -29.84 14.87 -8.83
C SER A 984 -30.95 15.85 -9.12
N GLU A 985 -31.63 16.24 -8.04
CA GLU A 985 -31.91 17.61 -7.66
C GLU A 985 -30.61 18.47 -7.41
N MET A 986 -29.38 17.92 -7.45
CA MET A 986 -28.07 18.64 -7.37
C MET A 986 -27.07 18.22 -8.47
N GLU A 987 -25.84 18.74 -8.51
CA GLU A 987 -25.03 18.78 -9.76
C GLU A 987 -23.51 18.56 -9.55
N PHE A 988 -22.99 17.35 -9.83
CA PHE A 988 -21.57 17.02 -9.60
C PHE A 988 -20.72 17.32 -10.84
N VAL A 989 -20.30 18.57 -10.94
CA VAL A 989 -19.56 19.08 -12.10
C VAL A 989 -18.20 18.39 -12.27
N LYS A 990 -17.51 18.04 -11.15
CA LYS A 990 -16.12 17.55 -11.15
C LYS A 990 -15.95 16.05 -10.88
N LEU A 991 -17.04 15.27 -10.78
CA LEU A 991 -16.98 13.85 -10.42
C LEU A 991 -16.05 13.07 -11.39
N LYS A 992 -15.20 12.19 -10.86
CA LYS A 992 -14.12 11.41 -11.50
C LYS A 992 -13.79 10.02 -10.89
N TYR A 993 -14.29 9.59 -9.74
CA TYR A 993 -14.19 8.20 -9.25
C TYR A 993 -15.35 7.88 -8.26
N PHE A 994 -15.93 6.66 -8.16
CA PHE A 994 -17.16 6.37 -7.35
C PHE A 994 -17.39 4.81 -6.91
N GLY A 995 -16.59 4.04 -6.15
CA GLY A 995 -16.97 2.60 -5.73
C GLY A 995 -17.93 2.36 -4.52
N ILE A 996 -18.61 1.17 -4.34
CA ILE A 996 -19.49 0.57 -3.21
C ILE A 996 -19.52 -1.04 -2.84
N ARG A 997 -18.52 -1.75 -2.21
CA ARG A 997 -18.18 -3.24 -2.15
C ARG A 997 -19.11 -4.22 -1.37
N GLY A 998 -20.35 -4.50 -1.81
CA GLY A 998 -21.13 -5.51 -1.08
C GLY A 998 -22.64 -5.62 -1.39
N ASN A 999 -23.48 -6.25 -0.54
CA ASN A 999 -24.93 -6.67 -0.74
C ASN A 999 -26.10 -5.84 -0.08
N PHE A 1000 -26.75 -4.78 -0.61
CA PHE A 1000 -27.48 -3.67 0.17
C PHE A 1000 -28.92 -3.96 -0.16
N ILE A 1001 -29.68 -2.92 -0.40
CA ILE A 1001 -30.98 -2.89 -0.97
C ILE A 1001 -30.99 -1.55 -1.71
N PHE A 1002 -30.32 -1.44 -2.85
CA PHE A 1002 -30.96 -0.66 -3.90
C PHE A 1002 -30.99 -1.42 -5.17
N SER A 1003 -31.82 -0.88 -6.03
CA SER A 1003 -32.34 -1.42 -7.25
C SER A 1003 -31.55 -0.80 -8.41
N GLU A 1004 -31.87 -1.07 -9.64
CA GLU A 1004 -33.19 -1.30 -10.19
C GLU A 1004 -33.96 0.08 -10.23
N TYR A 1005 -35.24 0.42 -9.96
CA TYR A 1005 -35.80 1.76 -10.32
C TYR A 1005 -35.20 2.93 -9.50
N THR A 1006 -34.18 2.65 -8.72
CA THR A 1006 -33.00 3.51 -8.65
C THR A 1006 -32.41 3.90 -10.00
N LEU A 1007 -31.58 3.11 -10.63
CA LEU A 1007 -30.29 3.56 -11.15
C LEU A 1007 -30.26 3.76 -12.68
N ALA A 1008 -31.30 4.43 -13.24
CA ALA A 1008 -31.53 5.17 -14.53
C ALA A 1008 -32.81 6.05 -14.84
N ASN A 1009 -33.06 7.34 -14.46
CA ASN A 1009 -32.44 8.72 -14.46
C ASN A 1009 -31.03 9.24 -13.83
N PHE A 1010 -30.68 9.75 -12.60
CA PHE A 1010 -29.30 10.28 -12.06
C PHE A 1010 -28.41 11.03 -13.06
N LEU A 1011 -27.55 10.30 -13.79
CA LEU A 1011 -26.75 10.81 -14.91
C LEU A 1011 -27.61 11.20 -16.11
N MET A 1012 -28.90 11.16 -15.94
CA MET A 1012 -29.94 11.70 -16.76
C MET A 1012 -31.12 12.01 -15.83
N ASN A 1013 -30.89 12.54 -14.63
CA ASN A 1013 -31.99 13.27 -14.01
C ASN A 1013 -32.23 14.53 -14.84
N LYS A 1014 -33.44 14.57 -15.38
CA LYS A 1014 -33.99 15.62 -16.23
C LYS A 1014 -34.02 16.97 -15.50
N LEU A 1015 -33.93 16.98 -14.17
CA LEU A 1015 -33.78 18.17 -13.33
C LEU A 1015 -32.40 18.86 -13.43
N ARG A 1016 -31.39 18.23 -14.06
CA ARG A 1016 -30.01 18.73 -14.11
C ARG A 1016 -29.66 19.45 -15.39
N LYS A 1017 -28.82 20.49 -15.29
CA LYS A 1017 -28.29 21.22 -16.45
C LYS A 1017 -27.65 20.31 -17.49
N CYS A 1018 -26.72 19.45 -17.06
CA CYS A 1018 -26.03 18.55 -17.97
C CYS A 1018 -26.84 17.30 -18.34
N ARG A 1019 -28.03 17.10 -17.74
CA ARG A 1019 -28.78 15.83 -17.57
C ARG A 1019 -27.94 14.77 -16.85
N GLY A 1020 -26.75 14.51 -17.35
CA GLY A 1020 -25.70 13.66 -16.79
C GLY A 1020 -24.36 14.28 -16.52
N LEU A 1021 -23.43 13.46 -16.07
CA LEU A 1021 -22.15 13.90 -15.51
C LEU A 1021 -20.99 13.00 -15.88
N LYS A 1022 -19.81 13.60 -15.79
CA LYS A 1022 -18.72 13.21 -16.68
C LYS A 1022 -17.60 12.63 -15.85
N LEU A 1023 -17.87 11.49 -15.25
CA LEU A 1023 -17.00 10.74 -14.33
C LEU A 1023 -15.64 10.29 -14.95
N HIS A 1024 -14.94 9.45 -14.21
CA HIS A 1024 -14.17 8.32 -14.69
C HIS A 1024 -14.80 7.16 -13.90
N THR A 1025 -14.31 6.85 -12.70
CA THR A 1025 -14.33 5.50 -12.13
C THR A 1025 -15.64 4.93 -11.55
N LEU A 1026 -16.52 4.43 -12.44
CA LEU A 1026 -17.56 3.39 -12.27
C LEU A 1026 -16.88 2.17 -11.61
N GLU A 1027 -17.30 1.65 -10.46
CA GLU A 1027 -16.40 0.73 -9.75
C GLU A 1027 -17.15 -0.29 -8.89
N PHE A 1028 -17.09 -1.59 -9.22
CA PHE A 1028 -17.56 -2.68 -8.35
C PHE A 1028 -16.44 -3.69 -7.84
N THR A 1029 -16.22 -3.96 -6.52
CA THR A 1029 -15.18 -4.88 -5.96
C THR A 1029 -15.42 -5.85 -4.71
N ASN A 1030 -16.64 -6.30 -4.28
CA ASN A 1030 -17.03 -7.64 -3.69
C ASN A 1030 -18.58 -7.92 -3.77
N ASN A 1031 -19.10 -9.04 -4.36
CA ASN A 1031 -20.48 -9.24 -4.96
C ASN A 1031 -21.31 -10.58 -4.72
N ASN A 1032 -22.46 -10.74 -5.43
CA ASN A 1032 -23.59 -11.71 -5.41
C ASN A 1032 -24.97 -11.16 -5.98
N TRP A 1033 -25.24 -9.83 -6.12
CA TRP A 1033 -26.53 -9.14 -6.54
C TRP A 1033 -26.43 -8.42 -7.83
N PHE A 1034 -25.21 -8.32 -8.32
CA PHE A 1034 -25.07 -7.85 -9.66
C PHE A 1034 -25.61 -8.94 -10.46
N THR A 1035 -26.76 -8.71 -11.01
CA THR A 1035 -27.44 -9.84 -11.58
C THR A 1035 -27.22 -9.76 -13.06
N ASP A 1036 -28.05 -10.20 -13.98
CA ASP A 1036 -27.66 -9.93 -15.38
C ASP A 1036 -27.76 -8.41 -15.65
N ASP A 1037 -28.65 -7.99 -16.52
CA ASP A 1037 -29.66 -6.95 -16.30
C ASP A 1037 -29.58 -5.81 -15.25
N TYR A 1038 -28.75 -5.77 -14.20
CA TYR A 1038 -28.41 -4.55 -13.40
C TYR A 1038 -27.66 -3.45 -14.19
N LEU A 1039 -27.96 -3.39 -15.48
CA LEU A 1039 -26.92 -3.55 -16.46
C LEU A 1039 -27.51 -3.29 -17.83
N LYS A 1040 -28.74 -3.77 -18.13
CA LYS A 1040 -29.54 -3.56 -19.37
C LYS A 1040 -30.06 -2.13 -19.46
N GLN A 1041 -29.43 -1.21 -18.74
CA GLN A 1041 -30.22 -0.28 -17.94
C GLN A 1041 -29.45 0.94 -17.40
N ILE A 1042 -28.17 0.77 -17.14
CA ILE A 1042 -27.17 1.74 -16.67
C ILE A 1042 -26.84 2.80 -17.75
N LEU A 1043 -27.78 3.02 -18.68
CA LEU A 1043 -27.47 2.79 -20.09
C LEU A 1043 -28.30 3.55 -21.14
N LYS A 1044 -29.35 4.37 -20.92
CA LYS A 1044 -30.15 5.05 -22.03
C LYS A 1044 -29.51 6.56 -22.39
N CYS A 1045 -28.25 5.96 -22.72
CA CYS A 1045 -26.82 6.11 -22.28
C CYS A 1045 -25.72 5.15 -22.93
N LEU A 1046 -25.18 5.36 -24.17
CA LEU A 1046 -23.70 5.36 -24.54
C LEU A 1046 -23.35 5.90 -25.97
N GLY A 1047 -22.57 7.00 -26.06
CA GLY A 1047 -22.21 7.78 -27.28
C GLY A 1047 -23.27 8.70 -27.93
N ASP A 1048 -23.48 9.92 -27.38
CA ASP A 1048 -24.42 11.03 -27.67
C ASP A 1048 -24.26 12.20 -26.62
N GLY A 1049 -25.13 12.30 -25.58
CA GLY A 1049 -25.17 13.36 -24.55
C GLY A 1049 -23.99 13.57 -23.57
N PHE A 1050 -22.76 13.02 -23.78
CA PHE A 1050 -21.82 12.45 -22.75
C PHE A 1050 -20.27 12.33 -23.08
N THR A 1051 -19.78 11.17 -23.58
CA THR A 1051 -18.39 10.59 -23.68
C THR A 1051 -17.76 9.95 -22.41
N CYS A 1052 -16.96 8.85 -22.53
CA CYS A 1052 -16.81 7.74 -21.53
C CYS A 1052 -15.38 7.17 -21.22
N ASN A 1053 -15.19 6.22 -20.24
CA ASN A 1053 -13.91 5.54 -19.79
C ASN A 1053 -13.99 4.13 -19.00
N ARG A 1054 -13.07 3.75 -18.09
CA ARG A 1054 -12.56 2.43 -17.50
C ARG A 1054 -13.31 1.08 -17.08
N LEU A 1055 -14.44 0.62 -17.65
CA LEU A 1055 -15.19 -0.66 -17.38
C LEU A 1055 -14.45 -1.96 -16.82
N ILE A 1056 -15.03 -2.67 -15.85
CA ILE A 1056 -14.78 -4.06 -15.40
C ILE A 1056 -16.08 -4.62 -14.60
N ILE A 1057 -16.32 -5.94 -14.36
CA ILE A 1057 -17.51 -6.86 -14.02
C ILE A 1057 -17.34 -8.30 -13.22
N SER A 1058 -18.24 -9.01 -12.46
CA SER A 1058 -18.24 -10.45 -11.89
C SER A 1058 -19.35 -10.76 -10.77
N THR A 1059 -20.01 -11.88 -10.37
CA THR A 1059 -21.10 -11.85 -9.28
C THR A 1059 -21.70 -13.21 -8.88
N LYS A 1060 -22.91 -13.47 -8.31
CA LYS A 1060 -23.50 -14.81 -8.02
C LYS A 1060 -24.93 -15.13 -8.51
N ASN A 1061 -25.03 -15.70 -9.71
CA ASN A 1061 -26.01 -16.68 -10.19
C ASN A 1061 -25.42 -17.36 -11.45
N LEU A 1062 -25.80 -16.98 -12.69
CA LEU A 1062 -25.01 -17.12 -13.93
C LEU A 1062 -24.82 -15.76 -14.70
N ILE A 1063 -23.61 -15.38 -15.20
CA ILE A 1063 -23.34 -14.18 -16.07
C ILE A 1063 -22.31 -14.39 -17.18
N SER A 1064 -22.72 -14.23 -18.46
CA SER A 1064 -22.22 -15.16 -19.52
C SER A 1064 -22.63 -14.95 -21.08
N PRO A 1065 -22.07 -15.59 -22.18
CA PRO A 1065 -22.02 -15.02 -23.57
C PRO A 1065 -23.16 -14.97 -24.62
N LYS A 1066 -24.36 -15.51 -24.42
CA LYS A 1066 -25.61 -14.88 -24.96
C LYS A 1066 -25.56 -13.44 -24.55
N LEU A 1067 -25.32 -13.20 -23.29
CA LEU A 1067 -25.00 -11.87 -22.94
C LEU A 1067 -23.37 -11.75 -22.95
N LEU A 1068 -22.51 -11.53 -21.92
CA LEU A 1068 -21.08 -11.07 -21.98
C LEU A 1068 -20.82 -9.99 -23.04
N SER A 1069 -19.68 -10.01 -23.71
CA SER A 1069 -19.64 -9.78 -25.15
C SER A 1069 -19.99 -8.35 -25.60
N LYS A 1070 -21.25 -7.93 -25.79
CA LYS A 1070 -21.60 -6.61 -26.39
C LYS A 1070 -21.28 -5.42 -25.49
N THR A 1071 -21.07 -5.62 -24.18
CA THR A 1071 -20.76 -4.62 -23.15
C THR A 1071 -19.65 -3.65 -23.58
N ARG A 1072 -18.42 -3.83 -23.12
CA ARG A 1072 -17.35 -4.32 -23.98
C ARG A 1072 -17.32 -3.78 -25.41
N GLU A 1073 -18.32 -4.01 -26.27
CA GLU A 1073 -18.37 -3.46 -27.62
C GLU A 1073 -18.24 -1.95 -27.63
N LYS A 1074 -19.22 -1.13 -27.15
CA LYS A 1074 -19.16 0.36 -27.27
C LYS A 1074 -18.15 1.05 -26.33
N ILE A 1075 -17.17 0.28 -25.89
CA ILE A 1075 -16.71 0.29 -24.52
C ILE A 1075 -15.22 -0.12 -24.51
N ARG A 1076 -14.32 0.84 -24.48
CA ARG A 1076 -12.86 0.68 -24.39
C ARG A 1076 -12.31 -0.26 -23.27
N ALA A 1077 -13.12 -1.00 -22.49
CA ALA A 1077 -13.08 -2.48 -22.32
C ALA A 1077 -13.33 -3.03 -20.88
N VAL A 1078 -13.20 -4.35 -20.63
CA VAL A 1078 -13.73 -5.05 -19.41
C VAL A 1078 -13.07 -6.47 -19.11
N LEU A 1079 -12.22 -6.78 -18.06
CA LEU A 1079 -11.66 -8.15 -17.57
C LEU A 1079 -12.10 -8.87 -16.21
N TYR A 1080 -12.49 -10.19 -16.16
CA TYR A 1080 -13.54 -11.03 -15.43
C TYR A 1080 -13.30 -12.20 -14.37
N VAL A 1081 -13.55 -12.15 -13.03
CA VAL A 1081 -13.29 -13.34 -12.11
C VAL A 1081 -14.36 -13.73 -11.08
N LYS A 1082 -14.42 -15.03 -10.78
CA LYS A 1082 -15.19 -15.75 -9.73
C LYS A 1082 -14.51 -15.68 -8.34
N LEU A 1083 -15.14 -15.06 -7.33
CA LEU A 1083 -14.76 -15.17 -5.89
C LEU A 1083 -15.04 -16.57 -5.28
#